data_AF-A0A1M7Q7N2-F1
#
_entry.id   AF-A0A1M7Q7N2-F1
#
_cell.length_a   1.000
_cell.length_b   1.000
_cell.length_c   1.000
_cell.angle_alpha   90.00
_cell.angle_beta   90.00
_cell.angle_gamma   90.00
#
_symmetry.space_group_name_H-M   'P 1'
#
loop_
_entity.id
_entity.type
_entity.pdbx_description
1 polymer ?
#
loop_
_entity_poly.entity_id
_entity_poly.type
_entity_poly.pdbx_seq_one_letter_code
_entity_poly.pdbx_strand_id
1 'polypeptide(L)'
;MSNSRWHASWTSGVIVGLLAALSACGGGGGDDAPPPGGGGNPPVTTLPECPAAPNTLRDITAVQGPGALSPFDGQAVTVRGVVTADFQGDAQLKGFFIQQPVADADPKTSEGLFVFAPGGADVKLGDYVQASGTVSEFKSGSTDPERLTELTTVTAISTCGAGPAIAAREITLPLTSATDLEAVEGMLVEFKQTLTVSEVYNLGRYGELVLSTGGRLFQANNHPGSATRDEVNAANALAKIVLDDGAGIQNPVPIPYLSAADSTGTRRVGDTVAGVRGVVTWTADAFHVHPVAAPVFTAANPRPTAPAAVGGTLRAGSLNVLNYFTTLGQRGANTADELVRQRAKLVETIVGLDADALGLMEIENNGTVALADLVGAVNAKLGANTYAWIDAGKPGTDAITVAMIYKPSRVTPLGNAVVPTDPDFAVDGGLRPPVAQRFAAVDNHGGFWLVVNHLKSKGSCPASAADLDADKGQGCWNVSRFRQALALQKWVTGLTDASGETDVLMVGDFNSYLNEDPVKSLEGGGFEALLKRLPEDARYSYVFNGESGALDHGFASETLGAQVNGVTVWHVNADEPLVLDYNTEFKTDDRYAATAFRSSDHDPVLVGLTLTADAPVIVPALAATLPASAVVGTAVSVTGIAATNGTALSVDWGDGTVEAPAVGVTTLTHTYAAAGSYALKLVLSGAGGLTAERSGTVAVSAAPSTGDTPELFFSEYVEGSSNNKALEIYNPTAGTVDLSVYTVRLYANGVTAPTQSLPLTGTLESGKTLVLIHTSFTTSVTLPGALKVAVVNFNGDDAVTLEKSGTVIDSFGQVGFDPGTAWTGGTLSALDRTLRRKPGLVHGSVPAAAPAAWDLSSEWLGFPIDTFDGLGSHVAQ
;
A
#
# COMPACT_ATOMS: atom_id res chain seq x y z
N MET A 1 42.08 -47.74 -3.57
CA MET A 1 43.21 -47.77 -4.53
C MET A 1 43.18 -46.42 -5.23
N SER A 2 44.22 -45.62 -5.44
CA SER A 2 45.62 -45.57 -5.00
C SER A 2 46.32 -44.60 -5.97
N ASN A 3 46.92 -43.51 -5.46
CA ASN A 3 48.06 -42.80 -6.08
C ASN A 3 47.83 -42.11 -7.45
N SER A 4 48.43 -40.94 -7.79
CA SER A 4 49.35 -39.99 -7.12
C SER A 4 49.56 -38.76 -8.08
N ARG A 5 50.27 -37.64 -7.82
CA ARG A 5 51.66 -37.48 -7.31
C ARG A 5 52.05 -36.03 -6.90
N TRP A 6 52.90 -35.93 -5.84
CA TRP A 6 54.20 -35.20 -5.71
C TRP A 6 54.34 -33.68 -6.04
N HIS A 7 55.12 -32.84 -5.31
CA HIS A 7 55.80 -32.95 -3.98
C HIS A 7 56.45 -31.62 -3.49
N ALA A 8 56.58 -31.43 -2.16
CA ALA A 8 57.62 -30.66 -1.40
C ALA A 8 57.79 -29.13 -1.64
N SER A 9 58.34 -28.31 -0.71
CA SER A 9 59.12 -28.57 0.53
C SER A 9 58.82 -27.60 1.70
N TRP A 10 58.51 -28.06 2.93
CA TRP A 10 59.42 -28.31 4.11
C TRP A 10 60.16 -27.04 4.64
N THR A 11 60.18 -26.62 5.93
CA THR A 11 59.52 -26.96 7.24
C THR A 11 59.89 -25.86 8.30
N SER A 12 59.64 -25.83 9.64
CA SER A 12 59.16 -26.78 10.69
C SER A 12 58.68 -26.05 11.97
N GLY A 13 58.18 -26.79 12.99
CA GLY A 13 58.14 -26.39 14.43
C GLY A 13 56.75 -26.03 15.00
N VAL A 14 55.83 -26.96 15.31
CA VAL A 14 55.79 -28.04 16.33
C VAL A 14 55.39 -27.60 17.77
N ILE A 15 54.08 -27.37 17.92
CA ILE A 15 53.13 -27.92 18.92
C ILE A 15 53.68 -28.70 20.15
N VAL A 16 53.15 -28.39 21.36
CA VAL A 16 52.51 -29.31 22.35
C VAL A 16 52.04 -28.49 23.59
N GLY A 17 51.00 -28.94 24.30
CA GLY A 17 50.51 -28.31 25.55
C GLY A 17 49.96 -29.31 26.58
N LEU A 18 49.61 -28.82 27.78
CA LEU A 18 48.95 -29.51 28.91
C LEU A 18 48.25 -28.39 29.74
N LEU A 19 46.99 -28.49 30.18
CA LEU A 19 46.35 -29.38 31.18
C LEU A 19 46.83 -29.17 32.64
N ALA A 20 45.88 -29.19 33.58
CA ALA A 20 46.07 -28.84 34.99
C ALA A 20 46.44 -30.03 35.91
N ALA A 21 46.95 -29.74 37.11
CA ALA A 21 47.14 -30.69 38.21
C ALA A 21 46.91 -30.03 39.58
N LEU A 22 46.46 -30.82 40.56
CA LEU A 22 46.20 -30.40 41.95
C LEU A 22 47.26 -30.95 42.93
N SER A 23 47.29 -30.34 44.12
CA SER A 23 47.68 -30.93 45.41
C SER A 23 49.15 -31.13 45.82
N ALA A 24 49.46 -30.47 46.94
CA ALA A 24 50.06 -31.03 48.15
C ALA A 24 51.55 -31.45 48.18
N CYS A 25 52.35 -30.59 48.81
CA CYS A 25 53.10 -30.92 50.04
C CYS A 25 53.37 -29.61 50.81
N GLY A 26 53.74 -29.65 52.09
CA GLY A 26 53.92 -28.42 52.89
C GLY A 26 54.67 -28.58 54.20
N GLY A 27 54.74 -27.48 54.97
CA GLY A 27 55.34 -27.41 56.30
C GLY A 27 56.67 -26.64 56.36
N GLY A 28 56.81 -25.77 57.36
CA GLY A 28 58.00 -24.95 57.61
C GLY A 28 57.66 -23.45 57.68
N GLY A 29 57.68 -22.89 58.89
CA GLY A 29 57.51 -21.44 59.12
C GLY A 29 58.84 -20.73 59.33
N GLY A 30 58.79 -19.40 59.38
CA GLY A 30 59.92 -18.52 59.70
C GLY A 30 59.50 -17.06 59.65
N ASP A 31 59.48 -16.41 60.81
CA ASP A 31 59.20 -14.97 60.93
C ASP A 31 60.43 -14.16 60.52
N ASP A 32 60.27 -13.18 59.62
CA ASP A 32 61.19 -12.04 59.50
C ASP A 32 60.49 -10.89 58.75
N ALA A 33 60.42 -9.71 59.36
CA ALA A 33 59.63 -8.57 58.86
C ALA A 33 60.53 -7.41 58.35
N PRO A 34 60.41 -6.99 57.07
CA PRO A 34 61.05 -5.76 56.58
C PRO A 34 60.40 -4.47 57.14
N PRO A 35 61.11 -3.33 57.14
CA PRO A 35 60.67 -2.10 57.80
C PRO A 35 59.59 -1.31 57.02
N PRO A 36 58.83 -0.42 57.70
CA PRO A 36 57.75 0.34 57.08
C PRO A 36 58.25 1.43 56.12
N GLY A 37 58.16 1.18 54.81
CA GLY A 37 58.21 2.21 53.77
C GLY A 37 56.88 2.98 53.71
N GLY A 38 56.94 4.31 53.69
CA GLY A 38 55.75 5.16 53.78
C GLY A 38 54.83 5.08 52.56
N GLY A 39 53.74 4.32 52.68
CA GLY A 39 52.59 4.44 51.78
C GLY A 39 51.84 5.74 52.07
N GLY A 40 51.93 6.71 51.17
CA GLY A 40 50.96 7.79 51.13
C GLY A 40 49.62 7.24 50.67
N ASN A 41 48.56 7.36 51.49
CA ASN A 41 47.22 7.00 51.05
C ASN A 41 46.86 7.77 49.76
N PRO A 42 46.13 7.15 48.81
CA PRO A 42 45.51 7.92 47.74
C PRO A 42 44.61 9.01 48.36
N PRO A 43 44.47 10.18 47.72
CA PRO A 43 43.67 11.27 48.26
C PRO A 43 42.22 10.80 48.44
N VAL A 44 41.75 10.81 49.70
CA VAL A 44 40.36 10.50 50.01
C VAL A 44 39.51 11.65 49.48
N THR A 45 38.76 11.40 48.41
CA THR A 45 37.87 12.37 47.78
C THR A 45 36.73 12.72 48.74
N THR A 46 36.88 13.81 49.49
CA THR A 46 35.86 14.26 50.45
C THR A 46 34.62 14.76 49.70
N LEU A 47 33.53 13.99 49.79
CA LEU A 47 32.24 14.37 49.22
C LEU A 47 31.65 15.59 49.95
N PRO A 48 30.86 16.45 49.27
CA PRO A 48 30.19 17.57 49.92
C PRO A 48 29.23 17.15 51.04
N GLU A 49 29.14 17.98 52.08
CA GLU A 49 28.23 17.74 53.21
C GLU A 49 26.78 18.06 52.80
N CYS A 50 25.92 17.04 52.77
CA CYS A 50 24.49 17.19 52.55
C CYS A 50 23.72 17.42 53.86
N PRO A 51 22.56 18.11 53.82
CA PRO A 51 21.63 18.19 54.94
C PRO A 51 21.22 16.81 55.49
N ALA A 52 20.73 16.77 56.73
CA ALA A 52 20.17 15.56 57.32
C ALA A 52 19.13 14.91 56.38
N ALA A 53 19.20 13.59 56.21
CA ALA A 53 18.32 12.83 55.33
C ALA A 53 16.87 12.84 55.87
N PRO A 54 15.86 13.25 55.08
CA PRO A 54 14.45 13.20 55.48
C PRO A 54 13.92 11.77 55.73
N ASN A 55 14.38 10.82 54.93
CA ASN A 55 14.05 9.39 55.03
C ASN A 55 15.30 8.58 55.41
N THR A 56 15.18 7.24 55.43
CA THR A 56 16.34 6.35 55.57
C THR A 56 17.31 6.55 54.40
N LEU A 57 18.53 6.99 54.69
CA LEU A 57 19.60 7.09 53.70
C LEU A 57 19.99 5.68 53.20
N ARG A 58 20.04 5.53 51.88
CA ARG A 58 20.51 4.34 51.16
C ARG A 58 21.56 4.75 50.13
N ASP A 59 22.51 3.85 49.90
CA ASP A 59 23.34 3.87 48.70
C ASP A 59 22.49 3.42 47.50
N ILE A 60 22.79 3.93 46.31
CA ILE A 60 22.02 3.64 45.08
C ILE A 60 22.16 2.17 44.68
N THR A 61 23.34 1.57 44.80
CA THR A 61 23.53 0.12 44.54
C THR A 61 22.69 -0.76 45.45
N ALA A 62 22.35 -0.30 46.66
CA ALA A 62 21.41 -0.98 47.53
C ALA A 62 19.94 -0.75 47.13
N VAL A 63 19.61 0.41 46.54
CA VAL A 63 18.27 0.70 45.97
C VAL A 63 18.02 -0.12 44.71
N GLN A 64 19.00 -0.21 43.80
CA GLN A 64 18.94 -1.06 42.61
C GLN A 64 18.96 -2.55 43.01
N GLY A 65 20.05 -3.00 43.63
CA GLY A 65 20.29 -4.42 43.89
C GLY A 65 20.84 -5.19 42.68
N PRO A 66 21.09 -6.50 42.82
CA PRO A 66 21.79 -7.32 41.82
C PRO A 66 20.84 -8.11 40.89
N GLY A 67 19.68 -7.54 40.52
CA GLY A 67 18.70 -8.18 39.66
C GLY A 67 17.43 -7.34 39.46
N ALA A 68 16.65 -7.69 38.44
CA ALA A 68 15.65 -6.83 37.77
C ALA A 68 14.34 -6.50 38.54
N LEU A 69 14.42 -6.30 39.85
CA LEU A 69 13.43 -5.60 40.69
C LEU A 69 14.15 -5.10 41.95
N SER A 70 13.94 -3.83 42.29
CA SER A 70 14.44 -3.21 43.52
C SER A 70 13.99 -3.95 44.79
N PRO A 71 14.91 -4.26 45.74
CA PRO A 71 14.53 -4.72 47.08
C PRO A 71 13.88 -3.61 47.94
N PHE A 72 13.72 -2.40 47.38
CA PHE A 72 13.12 -1.23 48.03
C PHE A 72 11.83 -0.71 47.35
N ASP A 73 11.27 -1.39 46.35
CA ASP A 73 10.01 -1.00 45.70
C ASP A 73 8.90 -0.64 46.70
N GLY A 74 8.24 0.50 46.46
CA GLY A 74 7.22 1.08 47.32
C GLY A 74 7.71 1.71 48.63
N GLN A 75 9.02 1.69 48.93
CA GLN A 75 9.58 2.25 50.18
C GLN A 75 10.08 3.69 50.00
N ALA A 76 9.85 4.52 51.02
CA ALA A 76 10.38 5.88 51.08
C ALA A 76 11.85 5.89 51.53
N VAL A 77 12.73 6.38 50.66
CA VAL A 77 14.19 6.43 50.88
C VAL A 77 14.74 7.85 50.70
N THR A 78 15.99 8.04 51.12
CA THR A 78 16.84 9.16 50.69
C THR A 78 18.07 8.56 50.02
N VAL A 79 18.49 9.11 48.89
CA VAL A 79 19.70 8.72 48.15
C VAL A 79 20.60 9.93 47.92
N ARG A 80 21.88 9.70 47.64
CA ARG A 80 22.85 10.73 47.30
C ARG A 80 23.71 10.30 46.12
N GLY A 81 23.88 11.19 45.14
CA GLY A 81 24.67 10.90 43.94
C GLY A 81 25.09 12.17 43.21
N VAL A 82 25.96 12.01 42.23
CA VAL A 82 26.36 13.09 41.30
C VAL A 82 25.41 13.05 40.11
N VAL A 83 24.85 14.20 39.72
CA VAL A 83 23.99 14.30 38.53
C VAL A 83 24.80 13.95 37.28
N THR A 84 24.43 12.87 36.60
CA THR A 84 25.09 12.34 35.40
C THR A 84 24.38 12.72 34.10
N ALA A 85 23.08 12.99 34.15
CA ALA A 85 22.31 13.56 33.05
C ALA A 85 21.12 14.38 33.59
N ASP A 86 20.72 15.41 32.85
CA ASP A 86 19.61 16.32 33.19
C ASP A 86 18.60 16.32 32.03
N PHE A 87 17.36 15.94 32.36
CA PHE A 87 16.22 15.86 31.45
C PHE A 87 14.98 16.49 32.12
N GLN A 88 15.16 17.54 32.93
CA GLN A 88 14.08 18.11 33.74
C GLN A 88 13.04 18.93 32.94
N GLY A 89 13.29 19.26 31.67
CA GLY A 89 12.40 20.08 30.85
C GLY A 89 11.03 19.43 30.54
N ASP A 90 10.01 20.25 30.31
CA ASP A 90 8.61 19.82 30.07
C ASP A 90 8.45 18.85 28.89
N ALA A 91 9.33 18.95 27.89
CA ALA A 91 9.35 18.10 26.70
C ALA A 91 10.36 16.93 26.79
N GLN A 92 11.03 16.77 27.93
CA GLN A 92 12.00 15.70 28.19
C GLN A 92 11.40 14.66 29.17
N LEU A 93 12.25 13.82 29.77
CA LEU A 93 11.89 12.78 30.75
C LEU A 93 11.33 13.32 32.09
N LYS A 94 11.39 14.64 32.34
CA LYS A 94 10.90 15.34 33.55
C LYS A 94 11.60 14.88 34.83
N GLY A 95 12.88 14.57 34.72
CA GLY A 95 13.71 14.08 35.81
C GLY A 95 15.20 14.21 35.50
N PHE A 96 16.04 13.64 36.34
CA PHE A 96 17.49 13.65 36.16
C PHE A 96 18.08 12.34 36.67
N PHE A 97 19.26 11.99 36.17
CA PHE A 97 19.99 10.79 36.57
C PHE A 97 21.06 11.15 37.58
N ILE A 98 21.17 10.35 38.63
CA ILE A 98 22.26 10.43 39.61
C ILE A 98 23.02 9.12 39.66
N GLN A 99 24.33 9.21 39.84
CA GLN A 99 25.19 8.04 40.05
C GLN A 99 26.00 8.20 41.35
N GLN A 100 26.10 7.15 42.16
CA GLN A 100 26.88 7.23 43.40
C GLN A 100 28.38 7.35 43.09
N PRO A 101 29.12 8.26 43.76
CA PRO A 101 30.52 8.54 43.43
C PRO A 101 31.51 7.48 43.93
N VAL A 102 31.04 6.47 44.65
CA VAL A 102 31.81 5.32 45.12
C VAL A 102 31.01 4.07 44.77
N ALA A 103 31.46 3.37 43.73
CA ALA A 103 30.96 2.04 43.37
C ALA A 103 31.12 1.04 44.52
N ASP A 104 30.20 0.09 44.67
CA ASP A 104 30.56 -1.16 45.31
C ASP A 104 31.24 -2.10 44.30
N ALA A 105 31.94 -3.12 44.78
CA ALA A 105 32.87 -3.90 43.96
C ALA A 105 32.20 -5.05 43.18
N ASP A 106 30.86 -5.09 43.09
CA ASP A 106 30.11 -6.13 42.40
C ASP A 106 29.65 -5.63 41.01
N PRO A 107 30.13 -6.21 39.89
CA PRO A 107 29.77 -5.76 38.54
C PRO A 107 28.34 -6.16 38.11
N LYS A 108 27.42 -6.35 39.08
CA LYS A 108 26.01 -6.72 38.89
C LYS A 108 25.03 -5.70 39.48
N THR A 109 25.51 -4.79 40.32
CA THR A 109 24.73 -3.71 40.92
C THR A 109 24.97 -2.44 40.13
N SER A 110 23.89 -1.70 39.83
CA SER A 110 24.02 -0.39 39.21
C SER A 110 24.28 0.70 40.26
N GLU A 111 25.24 1.59 39.99
CA GLU A 111 25.44 2.84 40.75
C GLU A 111 24.44 3.94 40.40
N GLY A 112 23.62 3.76 39.35
CA GLY A 112 22.75 4.76 38.75
C GLY A 112 21.28 4.67 39.19
N LEU A 113 20.60 5.81 39.25
CA LEU A 113 19.17 5.91 39.53
C LEU A 113 18.55 7.10 38.79
N PHE A 114 17.36 6.89 38.22
CA PHE A 114 16.54 7.98 37.70
C PHE A 114 15.74 8.64 38.83
N VAL A 115 15.66 9.97 38.84
CA VAL A 115 14.85 10.75 39.79
C VAL A 115 13.75 11.46 39.02
N PHE A 116 12.54 10.89 39.04
CA PHE A 116 11.36 11.46 38.39
C PHE A 116 10.79 12.59 39.25
N ALA A 117 11.03 13.82 38.81
CA ALA A 117 10.75 15.04 39.59
C ALA A 117 10.13 16.15 38.70
N PRO A 118 8.95 15.93 38.10
CA PRO A 118 8.25 16.94 37.30
C PRO A 118 7.95 18.19 38.14
N GLY A 119 8.49 19.34 37.73
CA GLY A 119 8.39 20.59 38.50
C GLY A 119 9.20 20.62 39.80
N GLY A 120 10.18 19.71 39.95
CA GLY A 120 11.12 19.68 41.06
C GLY A 120 12.14 20.83 41.05
N ALA A 121 13.14 20.75 41.93
CA ALA A 121 14.23 21.72 41.96
C ALA A 121 15.19 21.53 40.77
N ASP A 122 15.61 22.63 40.14
CA ASP A 122 16.67 22.73 39.13
C ASP A 122 18.00 22.18 39.68
N VAL A 123 18.55 21.14 39.05
CA VAL A 123 19.89 20.60 39.34
C VAL A 123 20.78 20.69 38.10
N LYS A 124 22.10 20.54 38.24
CA LYS A 124 23.04 20.66 37.12
C LYS A 124 23.97 19.46 37.00
N LEU A 125 24.35 19.13 35.77
CA LEU A 125 25.35 18.10 35.46
C LEU A 125 26.62 18.30 36.31
N GLY A 126 26.96 17.33 37.16
CA GLY A 126 28.07 17.40 38.11
C GLY A 126 27.74 17.93 39.52
N ASP A 127 26.50 18.34 39.81
CA ASP A 127 26.06 18.61 41.19
C ASP A 127 26.03 17.32 41.99
N TYR A 128 26.51 17.33 43.24
CA TYR A 128 26.25 16.28 44.23
C TYR A 128 24.96 16.64 44.97
N VAL A 129 23.94 15.79 44.82
CA VAL A 129 22.58 16.06 45.30
C VAL A 129 22.11 14.99 46.28
N GLN A 130 21.25 15.39 47.20
CA GLN A 130 20.44 14.50 48.02
C GLN A 130 18.99 14.54 47.53
N ALA A 131 18.43 13.39 47.15
CA ALA A 131 17.03 13.25 46.72
C ALA A 131 16.27 12.31 47.68
N SER A 132 15.01 12.62 47.96
CA SER A 132 14.14 11.83 48.85
C SER A 132 12.77 11.64 48.24
N GLY A 133 12.29 10.41 48.20
CA GLY A 133 11.06 10.01 47.53
C GLY A 133 10.76 8.53 47.78
N THR A 134 9.88 7.95 46.98
CA THR A 134 9.51 6.53 47.01
C THR A 134 10.22 5.82 45.86
N VAL A 135 10.86 4.68 46.12
CA VAL A 135 11.39 3.83 45.03
C VAL A 135 10.22 3.19 44.30
N SER A 136 10.27 3.17 42.97
CA SER A 136 9.20 2.64 42.13
C SER A 136 9.76 1.92 40.91
N GLU A 137 9.09 0.82 40.59
CA GLU A 137 9.33 -0.03 39.43
C GLU A 137 8.54 0.47 38.19
N PHE A 138 9.10 1.44 37.45
CA PHE A 138 8.41 2.04 36.30
C PHE A 138 8.28 1.07 35.12
N LYS A 139 7.14 1.15 34.42
CA LYS A 139 6.78 0.32 33.27
C LYS A 139 6.32 1.20 32.11
N SER A 140 6.92 1.02 30.94
CA SER A 140 6.48 1.65 29.69
C SER A 140 5.12 1.11 29.20
N GLY A 141 4.86 -0.18 29.40
CA GLY A 141 3.63 -0.85 29.01
C GLY A 141 3.11 -1.86 30.04
N SER A 142 2.01 -2.53 29.69
CA SER A 142 1.30 -3.45 30.59
C SER A 142 1.85 -4.87 30.57
N THR A 143 2.67 -5.22 29.59
CA THR A 143 3.21 -6.57 29.33
C THR A 143 4.69 -6.74 29.68
N ASP A 144 5.41 -5.64 29.84
CA ASP A 144 6.86 -5.54 29.97
C ASP A 144 7.37 -6.43 31.13
N PRO A 145 8.34 -7.33 30.94
CA PRO A 145 8.93 -8.11 32.03
C PRO A 145 9.92 -7.27 32.84
N GLU A 146 10.79 -6.55 32.12
CA GLU A 146 11.80 -5.60 32.59
C GLU A 146 11.17 -4.21 32.86
N ARG A 147 11.87 -3.39 33.64
CA ARG A 147 11.34 -2.18 34.29
C ARG A 147 12.48 -1.19 34.57
N LEU A 148 12.15 0.09 34.75
CA LEU A 148 13.09 1.12 35.19
C LEU A 148 12.98 1.36 36.70
N THR A 149 14.09 1.21 37.45
CA THR A 149 14.11 1.58 38.87
C THR A 149 14.25 3.09 39.00
N GLU A 150 13.19 3.76 39.48
CA GLU A 150 13.16 5.21 39.67
C GLU A 150 12.86 5.64 41.12
N LEU A 151 13.27 6.86 41.45
CA LEU A 151 12.79 7.59 42.62
C LEU A 151 11.62 8.50 42.21
N THR A 152 10.41 8.11 42.59
CA THR A 152 9.15 8.80 42.29
C THR A 152 8.58 9.49 43.53
N THR A 153 7.50 10.27 43.38
CA THR A 153 6.86 11.01 44.50
C THR A 153 7.88 11.80 45.34
N VAL A 154 8.78 12.50 44.66
CA VAL A 154 9.95 13.15 45.29
C VAL A 154 9.50 14.28 46.22
N THR A 155 9.86 14.16 47.50
CA THR A 155 9.46 15.08 48.59
C THR A 155 10.53 16.11 48.93
N ALA A 156 11.80 15.84 48.61
CA ALA A 156 12.89 16.79 48.79
C ALA A 156 14.05 16.52 47.81
N ILE A 157 14.60 17.61 47.26
CA ILE A 157 15.88 17.63 46.54
C ILE A 157 16.76 18.69 47.21
N SER A 158 18.07 18.46 47.29
CA SER A 158 19.02 19.44 47.83
C SER A 158 20.40 19.27 47.20
N THR A 159 20.88 20.28 46.49
CA THR A 159 22.27 20.36 46.02
C THR A 159 23.20 20.62 47.19
N CYS A 160 24.14 19.71 47.44
CA CYS A 160 25.08 19.76 48.55
C CYS A 160 26.41 20.42 48.17
N GLY A 161 26.69 20.54 46.87
CA GLY A 161 27.89 21.13 46.29
C GLY A 161 28.24 20.50 44.95
N ALA A 162 29.40 20.81 44.38
CA ALA A 162 29.91 20.11 43.20
C ALA A 162 30.40 18.70 43.58
N GLY A 163 30.02 17.69 42.81
CA GLY A 163 30.46 16.31 42.98
C GLY A 163 31.83 16.03 42.37
N PRO A 164 32.45 14.87 42.68
CA PRO A 164 33.57 14.36 41.91
C PRO A 164 33.11 13.95 40.49
N ALA A 165 34.04 13.97 39.53
CA ALA A 165 33.74 13.56 38.17
C ALA A 165 33.46 12.04 38.10
N ILE A 166 32.29 11.67 37.58
CA ILE A 166 31.92 10.28 37.30
C ILE A 166 32.58 9.83 35.99
N ALA A 167 33.36 8.75 36.06
CA ALA A 167 33.89 8.07 34.89
C ALA A 167 32.78 7.25 34.21
N ALA A 168 32.68 7.32 32.88
CA ALA A 168 31.70 6.53 32.16
C ALA A 168 32.11 5.05 32.14
N ARG A 169 31.15 4.14 32.32
CA ARG A 169 31.35 2.70 32.17
C ARG A 169 31.45 2.35 30.69
N GLU A 170 32.60 1.79 30.28
CA GLU A 170 32.79 1.34 28.90
C GLU A 170 31.89 0.13 28.62
N ILE A 171 31.09 0.22 27.56
CA ILE A 171 30.26 -0.86 27.02
C ILE A 171 30.80 -1.23 25.64
N THR A 172 30.79 -2.52 25.33
CA THR A 172 31.21 -3.09 24.04
C THR A 172 30.10 -4.00 23.53
N LEU A 173 29.75 -3.83 22.25
CA LEU A 173 28.86 -4.72 21.52
C LEU A 173 29.69 -5.70 20.66
N PRO A 174 29.27 -6.97 20.52
CA PRO A 174 28.08 -7.56 21.13
C PRO A 174 28.23 -7.76 22.64
N LEU A 175 27.12 -7.66 23.36
CA LEU A 175 27.03 -7.97 24.79
C LEU A 175 27.35 -9.46 25.05
N THR A 176 27.66 -9.83 26.30
CA THR A 176 27.81 -11.24 26.69
C THR A 176 26.45 -11.87 27.03
N SER A 177 25.54 -11.08 27.60
CA SER A 177 24.12 -11.36 27.80
C SER A 177 23.30 -10.09 27.51
N ALA A 178 22.05 -10.25 27.06
CA ALA A 178 21.13 -9.10 26.95
C ALA A 178 20.91 -8.42 28.31
N THR A 179 20.95 -9.21 29.39
CA THR A 179 20.86 -8.75 30.78
C THR A 179 22.12 -8.02 31.30
N ASP A 180 23.16 -7.83 30.48
CA ASP A 180 24.36 -7.10 30.91
C ASP A 180 24.09 -5.59 31.09
N LEU A 181 23.03 -5.06 30.47
CA LEU A 181 22.63 -3.66 30.55
C LEU A 181 21.86 -3.31 31.84
N GLU A 182 21.18 -4.29 32.43
CA GLU A 182 20.55 -4.21 33.76
C GLU A 182 21.54 -3.71 34.83
N ALA A 183 22.74 -4.31 34.85
CA ALA A 183 23.81 -3.96 35.78
C ALA A 183 24.42 -2.56 35.56
N VAL A 184 23.94 -1.80 34.57
CA VAL A 184 24.33 -0.40 34.31
C VAL A 184 23.12 0.53 34.14
N GLU A 185 21.91 0.14 34.57
CA GLU A 185 20.72 0.98 34.47
C GLU A 185 20.93 2.34 35.16
N GLY A 186 20.62 3.43 34.47
CA GLY A 186 20.78 4.80 34.96
C GLY A 186 22.23 5.25 35.13
N MET A 187 23.23 4.39 34.89
CA MET A 187 24.64 4.74 34.91
C MET A 187 25.06 5.46 33.63
N LEU A 188 26.07 6.30 33.78
CA LEU A 188 26.75 6.94 32.67
C LEU A 188 27.66 5.93 31.94
N VAL A 189 27.36 5.63 30.68
CA VAL A 189 28.10 4.68 29.83
C VAL A 189 28.79 5.37 28.65
N GLU A 190 29.78 4.68 28.06
CA GLU A 190 30.47 5.09 26.83
C GLU A 190 30.70 3.91 25.89
N PHE A 191 30.25 4.04 24.65
CA PHE A 191 30.54 3.12 23.54
C PHE A 191 31.68 3.70 22.70
N LYS A 192 32.90 3.20 22.92
CA LYS A 192 34.11 3.65 22.21
C LYS A 192 34.23 3.08 20.79
N GLN A 193 33.44 2.07 20.47
CA GLN A 193 33.32 1.54 19.12
C GLN A 193 32.71 2.58 18.17
N THR A 194 33.02 2.44 16.87
CA THR A 194 32.16 3.02 15.83
C THR A 194 30.97 2.09 15.66
N LEU A 195 29.76 2.61 15.90
CA LEU A 195 28.51 1.91 15.70
C LEU A 195 27.88 2.34 14.37
N THR A 196 27.04 1.48 13.80
CA THR A 196 26.31 1.68 12.55
C THR A 196 24.82 1.82 12.85
N VAL A 197 24.12 2.72 12.16
CA VAL A 197 22.66 2.81 12.22
C VAL A 197 22.05 1.60 11.51
N SER A 198 21.23 0.82 12.23
CA SER A 198 20.49 -0.33 11.69
C SER A 198 18.99 -0.09 11.54
N GLU A 199 18.40 0.85 12.27
CA GLU A 199 16.98 1.23 12.16
C GLU A 199 16.81 2.75 12.20
N VAL A 200 15.82 3.24 11.44
CA VAL A 200 15.47 4.66 11.28
C VAL A 200 13.96 4.91 11.34
N TYR A 201 13.13 3.88 11.46
CA TYR A 201 11.67 3.96 11.45
C TYR A 201 11.09 4.95 12.49
N ASN A 202 11.53 4.87 13.75
CA ASN A 202 11.02 5.70 14.85
C ASN A 202 11.61 7.13 14.89
N LEU A 203 12.68 7.43 14.13
CA LEU A 203 13.45 8.68 14.24
C LEU A 203 12.58 9.96 14.18
N GLY A 204 11.69 10.06 13.19
CA GLY A 204 10.84 11.24 13.02
C GLY A 204 9.73 11.37 14.06
N ARG A 205 9.40 10.28 14.76
CA ARG A 205 8.25 10.20 15.69
C ARG A 205 8.66 10.24 17.16
N TYR A 206 9.81 9.67 17.50
CA TYR A 206 10.28 9.51 18.89
C TYR A 206 11.76 9.88 19.07
N GLY A 207 12.46 10.32 18.02
CA GLY A 207 13.88 10.65 18.08
C GLY A 207 14.84 9.43 18.06
N GLU A 208 14.30 8.21 18.08
CA GLU A 208 15.04 6.97 18.23
C GLU A 208 15.82 6.52 16.97
N LEU A 209 16.95 5.84 17.19
CA LEU A 209 17.72 5.07 16.21
C LEU A 209 18.19 3.76 16.83
N VAL A 210 18.12 2.63 16.11
CA VAL A 210 18.87 1.43 16.54
C VAL A 210 20.30 1.54 16.02
N LEU A 211 21.26 1.45 16.93
CA LEU A 211 22.68 1.35 16.65
C LEU A 211 23.16 -0.09 16.79
N SER A 212 24.15 -0.49 16.00
CA SER A 212 24.71 -1.84 15.97
C SER A 212 26.23 -1.86 15.75
N THR A 213 26.87 -2.97 16.12
CA THR A 213 28.29 -3.22 15.82
C THR A 213 28.47 -4.07 14.56
N GLY A 214 29.67 -4.06 13.97
CA GLY A 214 30.03 -4.89 12.82
C GLY A 214 29.46 -4.44 11.46
N GLY A 215 28.47 -3.54 11.46
CA GLY A 215 27.79 -3.03 10.26
C GLY A 215 26.28 -2.90 10.53
N ARG A 216 25.49 -2.82 9.45
CA ARG A 216 24.04 -3.04 9.52
C ARG A 216 23.77 -4.50 9.89
N LEU A 217 22.74 -4.78 10.67
CA LEU A 217 22.30 -6.16 10.91
C LEU A 217 21.49 -6.69 9.73
N PHE A 218 21.53 -8.00 9.52
CA PHE A 218 20.79 -8.69 8.47
C PHE A 218 19.85 -9.74 9.07
N GLN A 219 18.69 -9.91 8.43
CA GLN A 219 17.69 -10.87 8.85
C GLN A 219 18.20 -12.30 8.66
N ALA A 220 17.97 -13.18 9.64
CA ALA A 220 18.59 -14.49 9.74
C ALA A 220 18.30 -15.47 8.57
N ASN A 221 17.23 -15.24 7.79
CA ASN A 221 16.91 -15.99 6.58
C ASN A 221 17.38 -15.28 5.28
N ASN A 222 18.14 -14.18 5.37
CA ASN A 222 18.61 -13.44 4.20
C ASN A 222 19.97 -13.94 3.66
N HIS A 223 20.78 -14.60 4.49
CA HIS A 223 22.07 -15.16 4.07
C HIS A 223 22.11 -16.66 4.33
N PRO A 224 22.38 -17.51 3.32
CA PRO A 224 22.60 -18.94 3.50
C PRO A 224 24.00 -19.20 4.10
N GLY A 225 24.19 -18.82 5.36
CA GLY A 225 25.41 -19.06 6.12
C GLY A 225 25.48 -20.46 6.75
N SER A 226 26.56 -20.73 7.49
CA SER A 226 26.71 -21.96 8.27
C SER A 226 26.08 -21.89 9.67
N ALA A 227 25.68 -20.69 10.11
CA ALA A 227 24.94 -20.50 11.36
C ALA A 227 23.46 -20.84 11.17
N THR A 228 22.82 -21.35 12.22
CA THR A 228 21.37 -21.49 12.29
C THR A 228 20.68 -20.14 12.46
N ARG A 229 19.40 -20.06 12.10
CA ARG A 229 18.60 -18.84 12.27
C ARG A 229 18.63 -18.32 13.71
N ASP A 230 18.53 -19.22 14.68
CA ASP A 230 18.41 -18.84 16.09
C ASP A 230 19.75 -18.36 16.67
N GLU A 231 20.89 -18.83 16.14
CA GLU A 231 22.21 -18.27 16.43
C GLU A 231 22.38 -16.85 15.86
N VAL A 232 21.88 -16.58 14.65
CA VAL A 232 21.92 -15.23 14.05
C VAL A 232 20.99 -14.27 14.79
N ASN A 233 19.76 -14.68 15.12
CA ASN A 233 18.83 -13.89 15.92
C ASN A 233 19.43 -13.53 17.30
N ALA A 234 20.07 -14.49 17.98
CA ALA A 234 20.72 -14.24 19.26
C ALA A 234 21.93 -13.30 19.12
N ALA A 235 22.74 -13.44 18.07
CA ALA A 235 23.86 -12.55 17.79
C ALA A 235 23.38 -11.11 17.50
N ASN A 236 22.35 -10.95 16.65
CA ASN A 236 21.74 -9.67 16.33
C ASN A 236 21.17 -8.95 17.57
N ALA A 237 20.52 -9.70 18.48
CA ALA A 237 19.99 -9.15 19.72
C ALA A 237 21.10 -8.61 20.66
N LEU A 238 22.22 -9.32 20.77
CA LEU A 238 23.38 -8.88 21.55
C LEU A 238 24.18 -7.76 20.87
N ALA A 239 24.05 -7.59 19.56
CA ALA A 239 24.85 -6.67 18.74
C ALA A 239 24.27 -5.25 18.59
N LYS A 240 23.15 -4.92 19.25
CA LYS A 240 22.43 -3.64 19.08
C LYS A 240 22.03 -2.93 20.39
N ILE A 241 21.76 -1.64 20.29
CA ILE A 241 21.29 -0.75 21.36
C ILE A 241 20.42 0.38 20.75
N VAL A 242 19.43 0.92 21.48
CA VAL A 242 18.68 2.10 21.01
C VAL A 242 19.39 3.39 21.46
N LEU A 243 19.59 4.32 20.54
CA LEU A 243 19.94 5.71 20.82
C LEU A 243 18.66 6.55 20.77
N ASP A 244 18.43 7.33 21.81
CA ASP A 244 17.22 8.11 22.09
C ASP A 244 17.62 9.59 22.26
N ASP A 245 16.77 10.59 22.00
CA ASP A 245 17.13 12.02 22.15
C ASP A 245 16.81 12.62 23.54
N GLY A 246 16.14 11.87 24.40
CA GLY A 246 15.67 12.26 25.73
C GLY A 246 14.34 13.01 25.74
N ALA A 247 13.60 13.04 24.62
CA ALA A 247 12.34 13.76 24.49
C ALA A 247 11.13 12.91 24.90
N GLY A 248 10.36 13.39 25.89
CA GLY A 248 9.10 12.80 26.32
C GLY A 248 7.90 13.19 25.45
N ILE A 249 8.09 13.40 24.14
CA ILE A 249 7.09 13.91 23.19
C ILE A 249 7.11 13.17 21.85
N GLN A 250 5.96 13.07 21.19
CA GLN A 250 5.90 12.61 19.80
C GLN A 250 6.21 13.76 18.82
N ASN A 251 6.95 13.43 17.77
CA ASN A 251 7.32 14.27 16.64
C ASN A 251 8.15 15.50 17.08
N PRO A 252 9.36 15.29 17.64
CA PRO A 252 10.22 16.37 18.13
C PRO A 252 10.60 17.37 17.02
N VAL A 253 10.73 18.65 17.41
CA VAL A 253 11.03 19.75 16.48
C VAL A 253 12.23 20.56 17.00
N PRO A 254 13.36 20.62 16.28
CA PRO A 254 13.66 19.86 15.06
C PRO A 254 13.82 18.37 15.34
N ILE A 255 13.60 17.53 14.32
CA ILE A 255 13.91 16.09 14.40
C ILE A 255 15.41 15.90 14.68
N PRO A 256 15.79 15.06 15.67
CA PRO A 256 17.19 14.87 16.05
C PRO A 256 18.00 14.12 14.99
N TYR A 257 19.33 14.12 15.16
CA TYR A 257 20.29 13.27 14.44
C TYR A 257 20.37 13.40 12.90
N LEU A 258 19.51 14.18 12.25
CA LEU A 258 19.55 14.46 10.80
C LEU A 258 20.84 15.18 10.38
N SER A 259 21.27 14.93 9.15
CA SER A 259 22.48 15.52 8.55
C SER A 259 22.39 17.03 8.25
N ALA A 260 21.17 17.59 8.18
CA ALA A 260 20.93 19.01 7.95
C ALA A 260 19.60 19.46 8.58
N ALA A 261 19.47 20.78 8.81
CA ALA A 261 18.26 21.40 9.37
C ALA A 261 17.17 21.73 8.33
N ASP A 262 17.42 21.48 7.04
CA ASP A 262 16.48 21.70 5.94
C ASP A 262 15.95 20.36 5.37
N SER A 263 15.20 20.42 4.27
CA SER A 263 14.65 19.24 3.58
C SER A 263 15.67 18.39 2.83
N THR A 264 16.97 18.72 2.87
CA THR A 264 18.04 17.80 2.44
C THR A 264 18.47 16.84 3.55
N GLY A 265 18.18 17.18 4.81
CA GLY A 265 18.56 16.43 6.00
C GLY A 265 17.98 15.02 6.04
N THR A 266 18.83 14.04 6.33
CA THR A 266 18.45 12.63 6.57
C THR A 266 19.42 11.98 7.56
N ARG A 267 19.05 10.80 8.06
CA ARG A 267 19.93 9.86 8.75
C ARG A 267 19.63 8.49 8.16
N ARG A 268 20.59 7.85 7.50
CA ARG A 268 20.34 6.62 6.75
C ARG A 268 20.81 5.39 7.53
N VAL A 269 20.14 4.26 7.34
CA VAL A 269 20.67 2.94 7.72
C VAL A 269 22.03 2.78 7.04
N GLY A 270 23.04 2.27 7.75
CA GLY A 270 24.42 2.20 7.29
C GLY A 270 25.27 3.47 7.52
N ASP A 271 24.70 4.59 7.98
CA ASP A 271 25.50 5.68 8.54
C ASP A 271 26.15 5.24 9.86
N THR A 272 27.21 5.95 10.31
CA THR A 272 27.95 5.57 11.52
C THR A 272 28.03 6.70 12.55
N VAL A 273 28.28 6.32 13.80
CA VAL A 273 28.48 7.21 14.95
C VAL A 273 29.57 6.65 15.85
N ALA A 274 30.35 7.49 16.52
CA ALA A 274 31.45 7.06 17.39
C ALA A 274 31.49 7.86 18.70
N GLY A 275 31.92 7.21 19.79
CA GLY A 275 32.00 7.84 21.10
C GLY A 275 30.64 8.19 21.70
N VAL A 276 29.63 7.33 21.50
CA VAL A 276 28.29 7.54 22.07
C VAL A 276 28.40 7.44 23.60
N ARG A 277 28.11 8.54 24.29
CA ARG A 277 28.19 8.65 25.75
C ARG A 277 26.87 9.18 26.30
N GLY A 278 26.23 8.41 27.17
CA GLY A 278 24.87 8.66 27.63
C GLY A 278 24.54 7.90 28.90
N VAL A 279 23.31 8.01 29.38
CA VAL A 279 22.77 7.19 30.47
C VAL A 279 21.89 6.07 29.92
N VAL A 280 21.97 4.88 30.50
CA VAL A 280 21.15 3.72 30.12
C VAL A 280 19.78 3.79 30.79
N THR A 281 18.74 3.37 30.10
CA THR A 281 17.36 3.28 30.61
C THR A 281 16.64 2.06 30.03
N TRP A 282 15.58 1.61 30.72
CA TRP A 282 14.60 0.68 30.15
C TRP A 282 13.29 1.40 29.79
N THR A 283 12.92 1.37 28.51
CA THR A 283 11.63 1.90 28.00
C THR A 283 11.22 1.17 26.73
N ALA A 284 9.91 1.13 26.42
CA ALA A 284 9.37 0.64 25.15
C ALA A 284 9.89 -0.75 24.70
N ASP A 285 9.96 -1.69 25.65
CA ASP A 285 10.48 -3.05 25.47
C ASP A 285 11.96 -3.14 24.99
N ALA A 286 12.80 -2.12 25.24
CA ALA A 286 14.25 -2.17 24.99
C ALA A 286 15.09 -1.30 25.94
N PHE A 287 16.39 -1.61 26.02
CA PHE A 287 17.37 -0.71 26.61
C PHE A 287 17.70 0.45 25.66
N HIS A 288 17.60 1.67 26.18
CA HIS A 288 17.85 2.92 25.49
C HIS A 288 19.08 3.63 26.09
N VAL A 289 19.71 4.50 25.30
CA VAL A 289 20.82 5.35 25.71
C VAL A 289 20.49 6.80 25.37
N HIS A 290 20.21 7.62 26.38
CA HIS A 290 20.01 9.06 26.18
C HIS A 290 21.37 9.78 26.28
N PRO A 291 21.86 10.47 25.23
CA PRO A 291 23.23 10.97 25.18
C PRO A 291 23.40 12.25 26.01
N VAL A 292 24.50 12.31 26.77
CA VAL A 292 24.86 13.50 27.59
C VAL A 292 25.72 14.52 26.83
N ALA A 293 26.00 14.26 25.56
CA ALA A 293 26.64 15.15 24.61
C ALA A 293 26.19 14.77 23.19
N ALA A 294 26.00 15.76 22.31
CA ALA A 294 25.49 15.54 20.96
C ALA A 294 26.33 14.49 20.17
N PRO A 295 25.75 13.35 19.75
CA PRO A 295 26.49 12.30 19.04
C PRO A 295 27.01 12.77 17.68
N VAL A 296 28.26 12.42 17.36
CA VAL A 296 28.92 12.84 16.11
C VAL A 296 28.79 11.74 15.05
N PHE A 297 27.84 11.94 14.14
CA PHE A 297 27.59 11.03 13.03
C PHE A 297 28.50 11.29 11.82
N THR A 298 28.81 10.22 11.09
CA THR A 298 29.43 10.25 9.75
C THR A 298 28.43 9.70 8.73
N ALA A 299 28.28 10.41 7.60
CA ALA A 299 27.46 9.97 6.47
C ALA A 299 28.18 8.85 5.69
N ALA A 300 28.16 7.64 6.25
CA ALA A 300 28.86 6.47 5.72
C ALA A 300 28.07 5.74 4.62
N ASN A 301 26.75 5.93 4.56
CA ASN A 301 25.91 5.46 3.46
C ASN A 301 25.33 6.67 2.67
N PRO A 302 26.09 7.26 1.72
CA PRO A 302 25.62 8.40 0.94
C PRO A 302 24.52 7.98 -0.07
N ARG A 303 23.54 8.88 -0.27
CA ARG A 303 22.42 8.67 -1.20
C ARG A 303 22.88 8.36 -2.64
N PRO A 304 22.51 7.21 -3.25
CA PRO A 304 22.85 6.90 -4.64
C PRO A 304 22.02 7.73 -5.62
N THR A 305 22.69 8.53 -6.47
CA THR A 305 22.02 9.44 -7.43
C THR A 305 21.33 8.73 -8.60
N ALA A 306 21.63 7.45 -8.82
CA ALA A 306 21.07 6.58 -9.86
C ALA A 306 21.28 5.10 -9.44
N PRO A 307 20.54 4.13 -10.01
CA PRO A 307 20.84 2.71 -9.87
C PRO A 307 22.26 2.39 -10.39
N ALA A 308 22.89 1.34 -9.87
CA ALA A 308 24.19 0.89 -10.38
C ALA A 308 24.07 0.36 -11.82
N ALA A 309 25.15 0.43 -12.58
CA ALA A 309 25.14 0.05 -14.00
C ALA A 309 25.03 -1.47 -14.18
N VAL A 310 23.83 -1.94 -14.53
CA VAL A 310 23.51 -3.37 -14.78
C VAL A 310 24.02 -3.91 -16.12
N GLY A 311 24.57 -3.05 -16.99
CA GLY A 311 24.98 -3.41 -18.35
C GLY A 311 23.80 -3.71 -19.28
N GLY A 312 24.09 -4.42 -20.38
CA GLY A 312 23.10 -4.89 -21.36
C GLY A 312 22.66 -3.88 -22.42
N THR A 313 21.89 -4.38 -23.39
CA THR A 313 21.18 -3.59 -24.41
C THR A 313 19.74 -3.26 -24.02
N LEU A 314 19.20 -3.92 -22.98
CA LEU A 314 17.88 -3.67 -22.38
C LEU A 314 17.99 -3.69 -20.85
N ARG A 315 17.07 -2.98 -20.18
CA ARG A 315 16.89 -3.06 -18.71
C ARG A 315 15.48 -3.50 -18.35
N ALA A 316 15.34 -4.46 -17.45
CA ALA A 316 14.07 -4.91 -16.91
C ALA A 316 14.09 -4.98 -15.38
N GLY A 317 12.97 -4.82 -14.68
CA GLY A 317 12.99 -4.78 -13.21
C GLY A 317 11.61 -4.68 -12.55
N SER A 318 11.58 -4.37 -11.24
CA SER A 318 10.35 -4.18 -10.46
C SER A 318 10.45 -3.10 -9.39
N LEU A 319 9.31 -2.48 -9.05
CA LEU A 319 9.14 -1.49 -7.99
C LEU A 319 7.81 -1.74 -7.25
N ASN A 320 7.85 -1.92 -5.93
CA ASN A 320 6.66 -1.79 -5.08
C ASN A 320 6.40 -0.29 -4.85
N VAL A 321 5.19 0.19 -5.16
CA VAL A 321 4.84 1.62 -5.13
C VAL A 321 4.16 2.09 -3.82
N LEU A 322 4.16 1.26 -2.78
CA LEU A 322 3.62 1.53 -1.44
C LEU A 322 2.15 1.99 -1.49
N ASN A 323 1.28 1.08 -1.93
CA ASN A 323 -0.15 1.28 -2.18
C ASN A 323 -0.44 2.58 -2.95
N TYR A 324 -0.25 2.58 -4.28
CA TYR A 324 -0.60 3.73 -5.12
C TYR A 324 -2.11 3.72 -5.45
N PHE A 325 -2.87 4.50 -4.68
CA PHE A 325 -4.32 4.63 -4.81
C PHE A 325 -4.73 6.02 -5.29
N THR A 326 -5.52 6.04 -6.35
CA THR A 326 -6.32 7.18 -6.79
C THR A 326 -7.59 7.34 -5.95
N THR A 327 -8.11 6.26 -5.36
CA THR A 327 -9.24 6.32 -4.40
C THR A 327 -8.73 6.62 -2.99
N LEU A 328 -8.71 7.92 -2.65
CA LEU A 328 -8.19 8.45 -1.40
C LEU A 328 -8.82 7.83 -0.14
N GLY A 329 -8.02 7.67 0.91
CA GLY A 329 -8.48 7.28 2.25
C GLY A 329 -8.90 5.81 2.39
N GLN A 330 -8.47 4.93 1.48
CA GLN A 330 -8.63 3.47 1.60
C GLN A 330 -7.33 2.78 1.98
N ARG A 331 -6.32 2.91 1.11
CA ARG A 331 -4.90 2.60 1.34
C ARG A 331 -4.10 3.68 0.61
N GLY A 332 -2.80 3.78 0.88
CA GLY A 332 -1.98 4.83 0.26
C GLY A 332 -2.32 6.22 0.79
N ALA A 333 -2.41 7.20 -0.12
CA ALA A 333 -2.75 8.58 0.21
C ALA A 333 -4.14 8.74 0.88
N ASN A 334 -4.18 9.44 2.01
CA ASN A 334 -5.44 9.82 2.67
C ASN A 334 -6.05 11.08 2.01
N THR A 335 -5.20 11.92 1.41
CA THR A 335 -5.57 13.23 0.83
C THR A 335 -5.07 13.43 -0.60
N ALA A 336 -5.65 14.39 -1.32
CA ALA A 336 -5.22 14.73 -2.67
C ALA A 336 -3.78 15.27 -2.72
N ASP A 337 -3.34 15.98 -1.68
CA ASP A 337 -1.98 16.50 -1.56
C ASP A 337 -0.97 15.37 -1.33
N GLU A 338 -1.34 14.33 -0.57
CA GLU A 338 -0.53 13.11 -0.41
C GLU A 338 -0.43 12.31 -1.70
N LEU A 339 -1.51 12.20 -2.48
CA LEU A 339 -1.46 11.56 -3.81
C LEU A 339 -0.52 12.33 -4.76
N VAL A 340 -0.55 13.67 -4.73
CA VAL A 340 0.42 14.50 -5.46
C VAL A 340 1.86 14.25 -4.95
N ARG A 341 2.06 14.19 -3.64
CA ARG A 341 3.36 13.93 -2.99
C ARG A 341 3.93 12.56 -3.36
N GLN A 342 3.10 11.50 -3.32
CA GLN A 342 3.43 10.12 -3.65
C GLN A 342 3.79 9.99 -5.14
N ARG A 343 2.89 10.46 -6.01
CA ARG A 343 3.09 10.46 -7.47
C ARG A 343 4.38 11.17 -7.87
N ALA A 344 4.66 12.33 -7.29
CA ALA A 344 5.88 13.07 -7.60
C ALA A 344 7.15 12.26 -7.26
N LYS A 345 7.21 11.61 -6.08
CA LYS A 345 8.34 10.74 -5.73
C LYS A 345 8.45 9.52 -6.65
N LEU A 346 7.35 8.84 -6.93
CA LEU A 346 7.32 7.65 -7.80
C LEU A 346 7.72 7.99 -9.24
N VAL A 347 7.35 9.17 -9.76
CA VAL A 347 7.84 9.67 -11.05
C VAL A 347 9.37 9.80 -11.05
N GLU A 348 9.98 10.35 -10.00
CA GLU A 348 11.45 10.40 -9.90
C GLU A 348 12.08 9.00 -9.84
N THR A 349 11.48 8.05 -9.12
CA THR A 349 11.98 6.66 -9.05
C THR A 349 11.87 5.95 -10.41
N ILE A 350 10.74 6.06 -11.12
CA ILE A 350 10.58 5.44 -12.44
C ILE A 350 11.53 6.08 -13.47
N VAL A 351 11.68 7.41 -13.43
CA VAL A 351 12.61 8.15 -14.30
C VAL A 351 14.07 7.78 -14.01
N GLY A 352 14.46 7.63 -12.74
CA GLY A 352 15.83 7.25 -12.35
C GLY A 352 16.18 5.79 -12.62
N LEU A 353 15.20 4.88 -12.57
CA LEU A 353 15.38 3.49 -12.99
C LEU A 353 15.65 3.37 -14.49
N ASP A 354 15.02 4.24 -15.30
CA ASP A 354 15.13 4.26 -16.77
C ASP A 354 14.99 2.84 -17.38
N ALA A 355 14.10 2.04 -16.80
CA ALA A 355 13.86 0.64 -17.19
C ALA A 355 13.10 0.55 -18.51
N ASP A 356 13.46 -0.37 -19.39
CA ASP A 356 12.81 -0.55 -20.70
C ASP A 356 11.53 -1.39 -20.60
N ALA A 357 11.44 -2.26 -19.58
CA ALA A 357 10.21 -2.85 -19.06
C ALA A 357 10.26 -2.90 -17.52
N LEU A 358 9.20 -2.49 -16.82
CA LEU A 358 9.15 -2.38 -15.36
C LEU A 358 7.86 -2.96 -14.81
N GLY A 359 7.97 -3.91 -13.89
CA GLY A 359 6.87 -4.38 -13.07
C GLY A 359 6.56 -3.43 -11.92
N LEU A 360 5.28 -3.23 -11.64
CA LEU A 360 4.80 -2.42 -10.52
C LEU A 360 3.95 -3.30 -9.60
N MET A 361 4.22 -3.27 -8.29
CA MET A 361 3.42 -3.94 -7.27
C MET A 361 2.73 -2.89 -6.40
N GLU A 362 1.52 -3.20 -5.92
CA GLU A 362 0.67 -2.29 -5.12
C GLU A 362 0.04 -1.12 -5.88
N ILE A 363 -0.28 -1.32 -7.17
CA ILE A 363 -1.21 -0.44 -7.89
C ILE A 363 -2.64 -0.77 -7.43
N GLU A 364 -3.47 0.25 -7.18
CA GLU A 364 -4.90 0.09 -6.92
C GLU A 364 -5.59 -0.72 -8.04
N ASN A 365 -6.33 -1.76 -7.68
CA ASN A 365 -6.97 -2.67 -8.63
C ASN A 365 -8.28 -2.09 -9.19
N ASN A 366 -8.27 -0.86 -9.72
CA ASN A 366 -9.44 -0.16 -10.26
C ASN A 366 -9.53 -0.20 -11.80
N GLY A 367 -8.94 -1.23 -12.41
CA GLY A 367 -8.73 -1.30 -13.85
C GLY A 367 -7.49 -0.49 -14.22
N THR A 368 -7.60 0.36 -15.25
CA THR A 368 -6.47 1.15 -15.76
C THR A 368 -6.31 2.53 -15.13
N VAL A 369 -7.20 2.97 -14.22
CA VAL A 369 -7.24 4.39 -13.76
C VAL A 369 -5.98 4.78 -12.99
N ALA A 370 -5.60 4.05 -11.94
CA ALA A 370 -4.41 4.37 -11.15
C ALA A 370 -3.10 4.24 -11.97
N LEU A 371 -3.04 3.24 -12.85
CA LEU A 371 -1.89 2.99 -13.73
C LEU A 371 -1.73 4.09 -14.79
N ALA A 372 -2.83 4.53 -15.41
CA ALA A 372 -2.83 5.58 -16.41
C ALA A 372 -2.51 6.97 -15.83
N ASP A 373 -2.93 7.25 -14.59
CA ASP A 373 -2.55 8.47 -13.87
C ASP A 373 -1.02 8.53 -13.62
N LEU A 374 -0.45 7.45 -13.08
CA LEU A 374 0.99 7.36 -12.81
C LEU A 374 1.83 7.44 -14.11
N VAL A 375 1.48 6.65 -15.14
CA VAL A 375 2.17 6.70 -16.44
C VAL A 375 1.95 8.03 -17.16
N GLY A 376 0.79 8.65 -17.00
CA GLY A 376 0.51 10.00 -17.46
C GLY A 376 1.47 11.04 -16.88
N ALA A 377 1.75 10.97 -15.58
CA ALA A 377 2.72 11.85 -14.93
C ALA A 377 4.18 11.55 -15.30
N VAL A 378 4.56 10.27 -15.46
CA VAL A 378 5.89 9.89 -15.98
C VAL A 378 6.11 10.44 -17.40
N ASN A 379 5.13 10.28 -18.28
CA ASN A 379 5.16 10.82 -19.65
C ASN A 379 5.07 12.36 -19.67
N ALA A 380 4.40 13.00 -18.71
CA ALA A 380 4.43 14.46 -18.59
C ALA A 380 5.84 15.00 -18.27
N LYS A 381 6.68 14.21 -17.59
CA LYS A 381 8.09 14.55 -17.32
C LYS A 381 9.04 14.17 -18.46
N LEU A 382 8.88 13.00 -19.07
CA LEU A 382 9.82 12.46 -20.07
C LEU A 382 9.48 12.84 -21.52
N GLY A 383 8.20 13.08 -21.81
CA GLY A 383 7.66 13.19 -23.17
C GLY A 383 6.47 12.25 -23.37
N ALA A 384 5.49 12.68 -24.16
CA ALA A 384 4.32 11.87 -24.45
C ALA A 384 4.71 10.56 -25.17
N ASN A 385 4.17 9.43 -24.69
CA ASN A 385 4.42 8.08 -25.19
C ASN A 385 5.85 7.55 -24.99
N THR A 386 6.65 8.10 -24.06
CA THR A 386 7.93 7.47 -23.67
C THR A 386 7.71 6.11 -23.03
N TYR A 387 6.73 6.02 -22.13
CA TYR A 387 6.20 4.77 -21.59
C TYR A 387 4.77 4.51 -22.07
N ALA A 388 4.48 3.25 -22.34
CA ALA A 388 3.13 2.68 -22.40
C ALA A 388 2.96 1.67 -21.25
N TRP A 389 1.74 1.17 -21.06
CA TRP A 389 1.43 0.13 -20.07
C TRP A 389 0.82 -1.10 -20.74
N ILE A 390 0.86 -2.22 -20.02
CA ILE A 390 0.16 -3.44 -20.39
C ILE A 390 -1.23 -3.43 -19.76
N ASP A 391 -2.27 -3.57 -20.58
CA ASP A 391 -3.64 -3.70 -20.11
C ASP A 391 -3.94 -5.19 -19.82
N ALA A 392 -4.02 -5.51 -18.53
CA ALA A 392 -4.43 -6.83 -18.03
C ALA A 392 -5.86 -6.79 -17.45
N GLY A 393 -6.65 -5.75 -17.77
CA GLY A 393 -7.98 -5.53 -17.25
C GLY A 393 -7.97 -5.24 -15.74
N LYS A 394 -8.55 -6.15 -14.96
CA LYS A 394 -8.57 -6.10 -13.49
C LYS A 394 -8.11 -7.47 -12.94
N PRO A 395 -6.79 -7.71 -12.78
CA PRO A 395 -6.28 -9.00 -12.32
C PRO A 395 -6.71 -9.27 -10.87
N GLY A 396 -7.36 -10.41 -10.64
CA GLY A 396 -7.79 -10.84 -9.32
C GLY A 396 -8.94 -10.04 -8.70
N THR A 397 -9.04 -10.10 -7.37
CA THR A 397 -10.10 -9.44 -6.59
C THR A 397 -9.60 -8.68 -5.36
N ASP A 398 -8.33 -8.78 -4.98
CA ASP A 398 -7.73 -7.92 -3.94
C ASP A 398 -7.76 -6.44 -4.37
N ALA A 399 -7.73 -5.52 -3.40
CA ALA A 399 -7.73 -4.07 -3.62
C ALA A 399 -6.45 -3.56 -4.29
N ILE A 400 -5.35 -4.32 -4.21
CA ILE A 400 -4.12 -4.09 -4.96
C ILE A 400 -3.87 -5.18 -5.99
N THR A 401 -3.18 -4.79 -7.07
CA THR A 401 -2.77 -5.67 -8.15
C THR A 401 -1.32 -5.42 -8.56
N VAL A 402 -0.85 -6.17 -9.55
CA VAL A 402 0.45 -5.95 -10.21
C VAL A 402 0.23 -5.49 -11.65
N ALA A 403 1.12 -4.63 -12.13
CA ALA A 403 1.05 -4.03 -13.46
C ALA A 403 2.43 -4.03 -14.15
N MET A 404 2.46 -3.65 -15.43
CA MET A 404 3.69 -3.46 -16.19
C MET A 404 3.65 -2.18 -17.01
N ILE A 405 4.78 -1.47 -17.04
CA ILE A 405 5.02 -0.35 -17.95
C ILE A 405 6.27 -0.64 -18.79
N TYR A 406 6.32 -0.16 -20.03
CA TYR A 406 7.42 -0.44 -20.96
C TYR A 406 7.66 0.73 -21.92
N LYS A 407 8.85 0.79 -22.53
CA LYS A 407 9.18 1.77 -23.57
C LYS A 407 8.91 1.18 -24.97
N PRO A 408 7.92 1.68 -25.73
CA PRO A 408 7.62 1.16 -27.07
C PRO A 408 8.75 1.33 -28.10
N SER A 409 9.73 2.18 -27.80
CA SER A 409 10.95 2.36 -28.60
C SER A 409 12.05 1.31 -28.34
N ARG A 410 11.84 0.38 -27.41
CA ARG A 410 12.85 -0.59 -26.94
C ARG A 410 12.33 -2.03 -26.91
N VAL A 411 11.08 -2.24 -26.48
CA VAL A 411 10.42 -3.56 -26.51
C VAL A 411 8.99 -3.46 -27.07
N THR A 412 8.59 -4.50 -27.78
CA THR A 412 7.23 -4.69 -28.33
C THR A 412 6.54 -5.84 -27.58
N PRO A 413 5.33 -5.67 -27.01
CA PRO A 413 4.57 -6.78 -26.44
C PRO A 413 4.09 -7.73 -27.55
N LEU A 414 4.29 -9.04 -27.34
CA LEU A 414 3.84 -10.10 -28.25
C LEU A 414 2.55 -10.72 -27.73
N GLY A 415 1.42 -10.37 -28.35
CA GLY A 415 0.10 -10.82 -27.94
C GLY A 415 -0.37 -10.23 -26.60
N ASN A 416 -1.53 -10.69 -26.15
CA ASN A 416 -2.15 -10.25 -24.90
C ASN A 416 -1.35 -10.67 -23.65
N ALA A 417 -1.53 -9.95 -22.55
CA ALA A 417 -1.08 -10.36 -21.22
C ALA A 417 -1.82 -11.63 -20.74
N VAL A 418 -1.15 -12.42 -19.90
CA VAL A 418 -1.69 -13.66 -19.33
C VAL A 418 -1.74 -13.54 -17.80
N VAL A 419 -2.84 -13.98 -17.21
CA VAL A 419 -3.11 -13.98 -15.77
C VAL A 419 -3.63 -15.38 -15.38
N PRO A 420 -3.08 -16.05 -14.35
CA PRO A 420 -3.55 -17.35 -13.91
C PRO A 420 -4.81 -17.23 -13.05
N THR A 421 -5.66 -18.25 -13.10
CA THR A 421 -6.85 -18.40 -12.24
C THR A 421 -6.64 -19.44 -11.13
N ASP A 422 -5.39 -19.74 -10.77
CA ASP A 422 -5.07 -20.77 -9.78
C ASP A 422 -5.38 -20.24 -8.36
N PRO A 423 -6.24 -20.92 -7.57
CA PRO A 423 -6.71 -20.41 -6.28
C PRO A 423 -5.62 -20.31 -5.20
N ASP A 424 -4.44 -20.92 -5.38
CA ASP A 424 -3.32 -20.75 -4.46
C ASP A 424 -2.82 -19.28 -4.41
N PHE A 425 -3.13 -18.44 -5.42
CA PHE A 425 -2.89 -16.98 -5.40
C PHE A 425 -3.89 -16.17 -4.54
N ALA A 426 -4.65 -16.81 -3.66
CA ALA A 426 -5.51 -16.13 -2.69
C ALA A 426 -4.71 -15.49 -1.54
N VAL A 427 -5.18 -14.34 -1.06
CA VAL A 427 -4.62 -13.56 0.05
C VAL A 427 -5.72 -12.94 0.93
N ASP A 428 -5.35 -12.37 2.08
CA ASP A 428 -6.25 -11.61 2.96
C ASP A 428 -6.71 -10.32 2.26
N GLY A 429 -7.78 -10.43 1.46
CA GLY A 429 -8.31 -9.33 0.64
C GLY A 429 -8.92 -9.80 -0.69
N GLY A 430 -8.51 -10.95 -1.22
CA GLY A 430 -9.02 -11.50 -2.47
C GLY A 430 -8.02 -12.41 -3.19
N LEU A 431 -8.23 -12.66 -4.48
CA LEU A 431 -7.22 -13.25 -5.34
C LEU A 431 -6.23 -12.17 -5.76
N ARG A 432 -4.92 -12.41 -5.65
CA ARG A 432 -3.85 -11.52 -6.11
C ARG A 432 -2.90 -12.28 -7.06
N PRO A 433 -3.34 -12.56 -8.30
CA PRO A 433 -2.57 -13.35 -9.24
C PRO A 433 -1.41 -12.53 -9.84
N PRO A 434 -0.29 -13.19 -10.23
CA PRO A 434 0.75 -12.55 -11.05
C PRO A 434 0.24 -12.21 -12.45
N VAL A 435 0.96 -11.34 -13.14
CA VAL A 435 0.70 -10.98 -14.56
C VAL A 435 1.94 -11.30 -15.37
N ALA A 436 1.77 -11.87 -16.56
CA ALA A 436 2.85 -12.18 -17.50
C ALA A 436 2.61 -11.52 -18.87
N GLN A 437 3.67 -10.99 -19.48
CA GLN A 437 3.68 -10.45 -20.84
C GLN A 437 4.93 -10.94 -21.55
N ARG A 438 4.78 -11.51 -22.74
CA ARG A 438 5.92 -11.79 -23.63
C ARG A 438 6.28 -10.50 -24.34
N PHE A 439 7.56 -10.16 -24.37
CA PHE A 439 8.13 -9.05 -25.11
C PHE A 439 9.13 -9.55 -26.15
N ALA A 440 9.37 -8.75 -27.18
CA ALA A 440 10.52 -8.86 -28.06
C ALA A 440 11.27 -7.53 -28.13
N ALA A 441 12.59 -7.58 -28.20
CA ALA A 441 13.43 -6.40 -28.42
C ALA A 441 13.15 -5.76 -29.79
N VAL A 442 13.14 -4.43 -29.86
CA VAL A 442 12.84 -3.69 -31.11
C VAL A 442 14.00 -3.76 -32.12
N ASP A 443 15.24 -3.96 -31.67
CA ASP A 443 16.46 -3.93 -32.48
C ASP A 443 16.89 -5.30 -33.02
N ASN A 444 16.70 -6.39 -32.26
CA ASN A 444 17.10 -7.75 -32.67
C ASN A 444 16.01 -8.84 -32.53
N HIS A 445 14.79 -8.46 -32.15
CA HIS A 445 13.62 -9.34 -31.96
C HIS A 445 13.73 -10.39 -30.83
N GLY A 446 14.83 -10.42 -30.07
CA GLY A 446 15.04 -11.36 -28.97
C GLY A 446 13.89 -11.37 -27.99
N GLY A 447 13.33 -12.56 -27.75
CA GLY A 447 12.16 -12.75 -26.91
C GLY A 447 12.47 -12.88 -25.42
N PHE A 448 11.50 -12.55 -24.56
CA PHE A 448 11.42 -13.03 -23.18
C PHE A 448 10.02 -12.85 -22.61
N TRP A 449 9.66 -13.64 -21.59
CA TRP A 449 8.54 -13.36 -20.69
C TRP A 449 8.99 -12.46 -19.53
N LEU A 450 8.34 -11.32 -19.34
CA LEU A 450 8.34 -10.63 -18.05
C LEU A 450 7.14 -11.13 -17.24
N VAL A 451 7.39 -11.57 -16.01
CA VAL A 451 6.36 -12.07 -15.08
C VAL A 451 6.46 -11.25 -13.79
N VAL A 452 5.43 -10.49 -13.45
CA VAL A 452 5.38 -9.66 -12.25
C VAL A 452 4.50 -10.33 -11.21
N ASN A 453 4.94 -10.36 -9.95
CA ASN A 453 4.23 -10.97 -8.84
C ASN A 453 4.29 -10.13 -7.56
N HIS A 454 3.33 -10.37 -6.66
CA HIS A 454 3.35 -9.86 -5.30
C HIS A 454 2.73 -10.94 -4.41
N LEU A 455 3.54 -11.71 -3.69
CA LEU A 455 3.06 -12.82 -2.86
C LEU A 455 2.40 -12.35 -1.55
N LYS A 456 1.81 -13.29 -0.80
CA LYS A 456 1.15 -13.01 0.49
C LYS A 456 2.12 -12.37 1.49
N SER A 457 1.71 -11.24 2.06
CA SER A 457 2.55 -10.49 3.01
C SER A 457 2.82 -11.23 4.33
N LYS A 458 3.99 -10.98 4.92
CA LYS A 458 4.49 -11.62 6.16
C LYS A 458 3.70 -11.23 7.43
N GLY A 459 2.95 -10.13 7.38
CA GLY A 459 2.18 -9.57 8.50
C GLY A 459 0.80 -10.21 8.72
N SER A 460 -0.01 -9.61 9.60
CA SER A 460 -1.37 -10.06 9.93
C SER A 460 -1.46 -11.55 10.28
N CYS A 461 -0.70 -11.98 11.29
CA CYS A 461 -0.59 -13.38 11.69
C CYS A 461 -1.94 -14.02 12.09
N PRO A 462 -2.17 -15.30 11.75
CA PRO A 462 -3.34 -16.03 12.25
C PRO A 462 -3.25 -16.21 13.78
N ALA A 463 -4.37 -16.00 14.48
CA ALA A 463 -4.41 -15.99 15.95
C ALA A 463 -4.16 -17.36 16.63
N SER A 464 -4.05 -18.44 15.86
CA SER A 464 -3.76 -19.79 16.36
C SER A 464 -2.33 -20.18 16.03
N ALA A 465 -1.51 -20.41 17.05
CA ALA A 465 -0.16 -20.97 16.86
C ALA A 465 -0.15 -22.40 16.27
N ALA A 466 -1.30 -23.08 16.22
CA ALA A 466 -1.47 -24.37 15.54
C ALA A 466 -1.82 -24.24 14.05
N ASP A 467 -2.03 -23.03 13.53
CA ASP A 467 -2.21 -22.79 12.09
C ASP A 467 -0.94 -23.18 11.32
N LEU A 468 -1.08 -23.59 10.05
CA LEU A 468 0.06 -23.83 9.17
C LEU A 468 0.80 -22.54 8.84
N ASP A 469 0.08 -21.42 8.74
CA ASP A 469 0.61 -20.10 8.38
C ASP A 469 0.92 -19.19 9.58
N ALA A 470 0.83 -19.70 10.82
CA ALA A 470 1.45 -19.07 11.98
C ALA A 470 2.98 -19.09 11.87
N ASP A 471 3.65 -18.03 12.36
CA ASP A 471 5.10 -17.89 12.22
C ASP A 471 5.86 -19.03 12.92
N LYS A 472 6.83 -19.60 12.20
CA LYS A 472 7.81 -20.58 12.69
C LYS A 472 9.25 -20.08 12.47
N GLY A 473 9.42 -18.76 12.40
CA GLY A 473 10.65 -18.01 12.12
C GLY A 473 10.96 -17.84 10.62
N GLN A 474 9.94 -17.63 9.80
CA GLN A 474 10.02 -17.17 8.40
C GLN A 474 8.97 -16.07 8.10
N GLY A 475 8.42 -15.44 9.15
CA GLY A 475 7.22 -14.61 9.08
C GLY A 475 5.95 -15.46 8.93
N CYS A 476 4.79 -14.89 9.26
CA CYS A 476 3.51 -15.53 9.02
C CYS A 476 3.24 -15.71 7.52
N TRP A 477 2.31 -16.59 7.18
CA TRP A 477 1.92 -16.90 5.79
C TRP A 477 2.99 -17.57 4.92
N ASN A 478 4.01 -18.19 5.53
CA ASN A 478 5.10 -18.86 4.81
C ASN A 478 4.62 -20.08 4.00
N VAL A 479 3.65 -20.85 4.50
CA VAL A 479 3.11 -22.02 3.78
C VAL A 479 2.26 -21.57 2.59
N SER A 480 1.49 -20.49 2.75
CA SER A 480 0.76 -19.85 1.65
C SER A 480 1.70 -19.25 0.60
N ARG A 481 2.75 -18.50 1.00
CA ARG A 481 3.80 -18.03 0.06
C ARG A 481 4.48 -19.19 -0.68
N PHE A 482 4.76 -20.30 0.00
CA PHE A 482 5.35 -21.50 -0.61
C PHE A 482 4.44 -22.14 -1.66
N ARG A 483 3.12 -22.24 -1.40
CA ARG A 483 2.13 -22.68 -2.41
C ARG A 483 2.12 -21.73 -3.61
N GLN A 484 2.11 -20.42 -3.38
CA GLN A 484 2.13 -19.43 -4.45
C GLN A 484 3.37 -19.53 -5.33
N ALA A 485 4.55 -19.78 -4.75
CA ALA A 485 5.78 -20.01 -5.50
C ALA A 485 5.73 -21.30 -6.36
N LEU A 486 5.15 -22.39 -5.85
CA LEU A 486 4.92 -23.62 -6.63
C LEU A 486 3.87 -23.42 -7.75
N ALA A 487 2.80 -22.67 -7.48
CA ALA A 487 1.80 -22.31 -8.48
C ALA A 487 2.40 -21.42 -9.59
N LEU A 488 3.27 -20.47 -9.21
CA LEU A 488 4.02 -19.61 -10.12
C LEU A 488 4.95 -20.43 -11.02
N GLN A 489 5.78 -21.32 -10.45
CA GLN A 489 6.64 -22.25 -11.20
C GLN A 489 5.84 -23.05 -12.24
N LYS A 490 4.79 -23.75 -11.78
CA LYS A 490 3.89 -24.58 -12.61
C LYS A 490 3.24 -23.78 -13.74
N TRP A 491 2.78 -22.56 -13.46
CA TRP A 491 2.17 -21.69 -14.46
C TRP A 491 3.18 -21.19 -15.49
N VAL A 492 4.39 -20.79 -15.05
CA VAL A 492 5.47 -20.36 -15.94
C VAL A 492 5.90 -21.49 -16.89
N THR A 493 6.03 -22.74 -16.43
CA THR A 493 6.25 -23.88 -17.34
C THR A 493 5.14 -24.01 -18.38
N GLY A 494 3.89 -23.74 -18.01
CA GLY A 494 2.77 -23.68 -18.96
C GLY A 494 2.90 -22.55 -19.99
N LEU A 495 3.45 -21.38 -19.61
CA LEU A 495 3.74 -20.29 -20.54
C LEU A 495 4.87 -20.67 -21.52
N THR A 496 5.95 -21.28 -21.03
CA THR A 496 7.08 -21.69 -21.88
C THR A 496 6.67 -22.79 -22.86
N ASP A 497 5.98 -23.83 -22.39
CA ASP A 497 5.51 -24.95 -23.20
C ASP A 497 4.52 -24.50 -24.29
N ALA A 498 3.61 -23.57 -23.98
CA ALA A 498 2.62 -23.07 -24.93
C ALA A 498 3.21 -22.12 -25.99
N SER A 499 4.30 -21.42 -25.68
CA SER A 499 4.84 -20.33 -26.51
C SER A 499 6.15 -20.64 -27.23
N GLY A 500 6.85 -21.70 -26.82
CA GLY A 500 8.21 -22.02 -27.27
C GLY A 500 9.27 -21.03 -26.76
N GLU A 501 8.89 -20.07 -25.91
CA GLU A 501 9.79 -19.13 -25.26
C GLU A 501 10.39 -19.79 -24.02
N THR A 502 11.71 -19.87 -23.90
CA THR A 502 12.37 -20.36 -22.68
C THR A 502 12.89 -19.24 -21.80
N ASP A 503 13.04 -18.03 -22.34
CA ASP A 503 13.56 -16.88 -21.61
C ASP A 503 12.47 -16.26 -20.73
N VAL A 504 12.66 -16.35 -19.41
CA VAL A 504 11.70 -15.85 -18.42
C VAL A 504 12.43 -15.05 -17.35
N LEU A 505 11.95 -13.84 -17.10
CA LEU A 505 12.31 -13.00 -15.96
C LEU A 505 11.09 -12.85 -15.04
N MET A 506 11.11 -13.53 -13.89
CA MET A 506 10.15 -13.29 -12.83
C MET A 506 10.69 -12.19 -11.91
N VAL A 507 9.89 -11.16 -11.63
CA VAL A 507 10.25 -10.05 -10.75
C VAL A 507 9.11 -9.68 -9.82
N GLY A 508 9.45 -8.98 -8.74
CA GLY A 508 8.49 -8.38 -7.82
C GLY A 508 8.73 -8.75 -6.37
N ASP A 509 7.72 -8.52 -5.54
CA ASP A 509 7.78 -8.73 -4.09
C ASP A 509 7.34 -10.16 -3.75
N PHE A 510 8.30 -11.01 -3.41
CA PHE A 510 8.05 -12.39 -3.02
C PHE A 510 7.72 -12.52 -1.51
N ASN A 511 7.76 -11.43 -0.75
CA ASN A 511 7.61 -11.38 0.71
C ASN A 511 8.47 -12.42 1.46
N SER A 512 9.62 -12.78 0.89
CA SER A 512 10.50 -13.81 1.41
C SER A 512 11.97 -13.49 1.22
N TYR A 513 12.76 -13.75 2.27
CA TYR A 513 14.20 -13.60 2.26
C TYR A 513 14.91 -14.75 1.51
N LEU A 514 16.16 -14.52 1.07
CA LEU A 514 16.88 -15.39 0.11
C LEU A 514 17.12 -16.85 0.53
N ASN A 515 16.89 -17.21 1.79
CA ASN A 515 17.01 -18.55 2.37
C ASN A 515 15.66 -19.07 2.91
N GLU A 516 14.53 -18.43 2.59
CA GLU A 516 13.19 -18.92 2.95
C GLU A 516 12.64 -19.93 1.92
N ASP A 517 11.63 -20.70 2.35
CA ASP A 517 11.08 -21.81 1.56
C ASP A 517 10.53 -21.41 0.17
N PRO A 518 9.88 -20.24 -0.02
CA PRO A 518 9.40 -19.80 -1.34
C PRO A 518 10.54 -19.49 -2.32
N VAL A 519 11.64 -18.87 -1.86
CA VAL A 519 12.82 -18.62 -2.71
C VAL A 519 13.49 -19.96 -3.07
N LYS A 520 13.66 -20.83 -2.08
CA LYS A 520 14.21 -22.18 -2.27
C LYS A 520 13.40 -23.05 -3.23
N SER A 521 12.06 -22.90 -3.28
CA SER A 521 11.23 -23.68 -4.21
C SER A 521 11.41 -23.23 -5.65
N LEU A 522 11.57 -21.93 -5.91
CA LEU A 522 11.87 -21.39 -7.24
C LEU A 522 13.28 -21.80 -7.72
N GLU A 523 14.27 -21.76 -6.83
CA GLU A 523 15.63 -22.27 -7.12
C GLU A 523 15.63 -23.79 -7.37
N GLY A 524 14.90 -24.57 -6.56
CA GLY A 524 14.68 -25.99 -6.78
C GLY A 524 13.88 -26.30 -8.05
N GLY A 525 13.16 -25.31 -8.58
CA GLY A 525 12.48 -25.34 -9.87
C GLY A 525 13.35 -24.99 -11.08
N GLY A 526 14.62 -24.64 -10.87
CA GLY A 526 15.58 -24.30 -11.93
C GLY A 526 15.69 -22.82 -12.26
N PHE A 527 15.11 -21.92 -11.45
CA PHE A 527 15.25 -20.48 -11.63
C PHE A 527 16.40 -19.90 -10.81
N GLU A 528 17.26 -19.10 -11.43
CA GLU A 528 18.38 -18.45 -10.75
C GLU A 528 17.92 -17.21 -9.97
N ALA A 529 18.08 -17.20 -8.65
CA ALA A 529 17.83 -16.03 -7.80
C ALA A 529 18.92 -14.95 -8.03
N LEU A 530 18.67 -14.00 -8.94
CA LEU A 530 19.68 -13.08 -9.46
C LEU A 530 20.37 -12.24 -8.39
N LEU A 531 19.68 -11.87 -7.30
CA LEU A 531 20.27 -11.11 -6.19
C LEU A 531 21.46 -11.83 -5.55
N LYS A 532 21.58 -13.16 -5.68
CA LYS A 532 22.75 -13.92 -5.20
C LYS A 532 24.03 -13.63 -6.01
N ARG A 533 23.93 -12.97 -7.17
CA ARG A 533 25.07 -12.41 -7.93
C ARG A 533 25.68 -11.16 -7.28
N LEU A 534 24.96 -10.47 -6.38
CA LEU A 534 25.47 -9.30 -5.67
C LEU A 534 26.43 -9.69 -4.53
N PRO A 535 27.33 -8.78 -4.10
CA PRO A 535 27.98 -8.84 -2.79
C PRO A 535 26.95 -9.02 -1.67
N GLU A 536 27.28 -9.77 -0.61
CA GLU A 536 26.29 -10.18 0.39
C GLU A 536 25.68 -8.97 1.12
N ASP A 537 26.51 -7.99 1.45
CA ASP A 537 26.16 -6.72 2.07
C ASP A 537 25.24 -5.82 1.22
N ALA A 538 25.06 -6.13 -0.06
CA ALA A 538 24.14 -5.45 -0.99
C ALA A 538 22.84 -6.24 -1.28
N ARG A 539 22.61 -7.38 -0.61
CA ARG A 539 21.42 -8.24 -0.86
C ARG A 539 20.23 -7.89 0.04
N TYR A 540 19.76 -6.65 -0.01
CA TYR A 540 18.55 -6.22 0.70
C TYR A 540 17.68 -5.32 -0.18
N SER A 541 16.39 -5.28 0.11
CA SER A 541 15.42 -4.31 -0.46
C SER A 541 14.50 -3.70 0.59
N TYR A 542 14.62 -4.14 1.86
CA TYR A 542 13.73 -3.81 2.96
C TYR A 542 14.51 -3.81 4.29
N VAL A 543 14.04 -3.05 5.28
CA VAL A 543 14.56 -3.03 6.65
C VAL A 543 13.38 -3.14 7.62
N PHE A 544 13.53 -3.99 8.65
CA PHE A 544 12.47 -4.23 9.64
C PHE A 544 13.07 -4.60 11.01
N ASN A 545 12.64 -3.94 12.09
CA ASN A 545 13.12 -4.14 13.46
C ASN A 545 14.66 -4.03 13.62
N GLY A 546 15.28 -3.20 12.77
CA GLY A 546 16.71 -3.03 12.65
C GLY A 546 17.46 -4.15 11.91
N GLU A 547 16.77 -4.98 11.12
CA GLU A 547 17.39 -6.03 10.30
C GLU A 547 17.10 -5.80 8.81
N SER A 548 18.16 -5.79 7.99
CA SER A 548 18.06 -5.65 6.52
C SER A 548 17.81 -7.00 5.85
N GLY A 549 17.03 -7.02 4.76
CA GLY A 549 16.84 -8.21 3.93
C GLY A 549 16.15 -7.93 2.60
N ALA A 550 16.19 -8.89 1.66
CA ALA A 550 15.54 -8.77 0.35
C ALA A 550 14.16 -9.44 0.35
N LEU A 551 13.11 -8.66 0.09
CA LEU A 551 11.75 -9.17 -0.20
C LEU A 551 11.44 -9.12 -1.70
N ASP A 552 12.03 -8.14 -2.39
CA ASP A 552 11.97 -7.95 -3.83
C ASP A 552 13.09 -8.74 -4.51
N HIS A 553 12.76 -9.49 -5.56
CA HIS A 553 13.74 -10.31 -6.27
C HIS A 553 13.58 -10.23 -7.78
N GLY A 554 14.65 -10.58 -8.50
CA GLY A 554 14.59 -11.05 -9.87
C GLY A 554 15.03 -12.51 -9.93
N PHE A 555 14.28 -13.34 -10.64
CA PHE A 555 14.61 -14.73 -10.94
C PHE A 555 14.63 -14.94 -12.46
N ALA A 556 15.68 -15.57 -12.99
CA ALA A 556 15.80 -15.90 -14.41
C ALA A 556 15.64 -17.41 -14.66
N SER A 557 15.06 -17.82 -15.80
CA SER A 557 15.22 -19.18 -16.32
C SER A 557 16.69 -19.44 -16.71
N GLU A 558 17.11 -20.70 -16.84
CA GLU A 558 18.49 -21.05 -17.21
C GLU A 558 18.96 -20.35 -18.50
N THR A 559 18.09 -20.27 -19.52
CA THR A 559 18.42 -19.65 -20.81
C THR A 559 18.53 -18.12 -20.70
N LEU A 560 17.67 -17.46 -19.93
CA LEU A 560 17.79 -16.01 -19.71
C LEU A 560 18.94 -15.66 -18.75
N GLY A 561 19.23 -16.51 -17.76
CA GLY A 561 20.33 -16.34 -16.82
C GLY A 561 21.68 -16.19 -17.52
N ALA A 562 21.89 -16.92 -18.62
CA ALA A 562 23.07 -16.79 -19.49
C ALA A 562 23.16 -15.43 -20.23
N GLN A 563 22.06 -14.68 -20.28
CA GLN A 563 21.91 -13.41 -21.02
C GLN A 563 21.74 -12.19 -20.09
N VAL A 564 21.62 -12.41 -18.78
CA VAL A 564 21.68 -11.36 -17.75
C VAL A 564 23.12 -10.88 -17.60
N ASN A 565 23.37 -9.61 -17.94
CA ASN A 565 24.67 -8.95 -17.80
C ASN A 565 24.97 -8.51 -16.36
N GLY A 566 23.93 -8.22 -15.57
CA GLY A 566 24.06 -7.68 -14.23
C GLY A 566 22.70 -7.41 -13.58
N VAL A 567 22.74 -7.13 -12.28
CA VAL A 567 21.58 -6.83 -11.43
C VAL A 567 21.99 -5.78 -10.40
N THR A 568 21.04 -5.00 -9.91
CA THR A 568 21.23 -4.07 -8.79
C THR A 568 19.92 -3.91 -8.02
N VAL A 569 20.03 -3.57 -6.75
CA VAL A 569 18.93 -2.97 -5.97
C VAL A 569 19.28 -1.50 -5.78
N TRP A 570 18.36 -0.58 -6.07
CA TRP A 570 18.63 0.84 -5.93
C TRP A 570 18.17 1.35 -4.58
N HIS A 571 19.10 1.45 -3.62
CA HIS A 571 18.84 1.81 -2.23
C HIS A 571 18.39 3.28 -2.08
N VAL A 572 17.10 3.53 -2.25
CA VAL A 572 16.46 4.85 -2.12
C VAL A 572 15.35 4.88 -1.08
N ASN A 573 14.88 3.72 -0.61
CA ASN A 573 13.66 3.57 0.19
C ASN A 573 13.91 2.89 1.53
N ALA A 574 14.59 1.73 1.52
CA ALA A 574 14.78 0.91 2.72
C ALA A 574 15.73 1.55 3.76
N ASP A 575 16.69 2.36 3.29
CA ASP A 575 17.66 3.06 4.13
C ASP A 575 17.13 4.38 4.73
N GLU A 576 15.99 4.90 4.28
CA GLU A 576 15.53 6.27 4.59
C GLU A 576 14.44 6.30 5.69
N PRO A 577 14.47 7.28 6.62
CA PRO A 577 13.48 7.40 7.68
C PRO A 577 12.09 7.73 7.15
N LEU A 578 11.06 7.19 7.82
CA LEU A 578 9.64 7.31 7.47
C LEU A 578 9.20 8.76 7.23
N VAL A 579 9.73 9.71 8.02
CA VAL A 579 9.38 11.14 7.93
C VAL A 579 9.60 11.77 6.54
N LEU A 580 10.45 11.16 5.71
CA LEU A 580 10.71 11.60 4.33
C LEU A 580 9.69 11.13 3.30
N ASP A 581 8.75 10.24 3.65
CA ASP A 581 7.74 9.70 2.74
C ASP A 581 6.69 10.75 2.30
N TYR A 582 5.65 10.31 1.58
CA TYR A 582 4.62 11.19 1.06
C TYR A 582 3.51 11.55 2.06
N ASN A 583 3.38 10.85 3.19
CA ASN A 583 2.32 11.06 4.18
C ASN A 583 2.48 12.41 4.90
N THR A 584 1.41 12.90 5.53
CA THR A 584 1.40 14.19 6.28
C THR A 584 1.11 14.01 7.78
N GLU A 585 0.50 12.90 8.17
CA GLU A 585 0.28 12.53 9.56
C GLU A 585 1.59 12.37 10.33
N PHE A 586 1.58 12.78 11.61
CA PHE A 586 2.74 12.74 12.51
C PHE A 586 3.95 13.60 12.08
N LYS A 587 3.81 14.52 11.11
CA LYS A 587 4.90 15.40 10.65
C LYS A 587 4.72 16.86 11.10
N THR A 588 5.16 17.15 12.32
CA THR A 588 5.34 18.52 12.83
C THR A 588 6.50 19.26 12.14
N ASP A 589 7.54 18.51 11.75
CA ASP A 589 8.70 18.93 10.97
C ASP A 589 8.70 18.12 9.65
N ASP A 590 7.89 18.57 8.68
CA ASP A 590 7.69 17.85 7.41
C ASP A 590 8.89 17.97 6.47
N ARG A 591 9.68 16.90 6.39
CA ARG A 591 10.89 16.80 5.57
C ARG A 591 10.65 16.26 4.16
N TYR A 592 9.42 16.38 3.64
CA TYR A 592 9.10 15.97 2.27
C TYR A 592 9.99 16.63 1.21
N ALA A 593 10.45 15.81 0.26
CA ALA A 593 11.08 16.26 -0.98
C ALA A 593 10.60 15.39 -2.16
N ALA A 594 10.28 16.05 -3.28
CA ALA A 594 9.94 15.42 -4.56
C ALA A 594 11.21 14.84 -5.21
N THR A 595 11.63 13.68 -4.70
CA THR A 595 12.83 12.93 -5.10
C THR A 595 12.52 11.44 -5.01
N ALA A 596 13.35 10.59 -5.63
CA ALA A 596 13.17 9.14 -5.55
C ALA A 596 13.33 8.57 -4.11
N PHE A 597 13.91 9.34 -3.19
CA PHE A 597 14.16 8.89 -1.82
C PHE A 597 12.88 8.80 -1.01
N ARG A 598 12.67 7.65 -0.36
CA ARG A 598 11.44 7.28 0.36
C ARG A 598 10.19 7.49 -0.49
N SER A 599 10.21 7.04 -1.75
CA SER A 599 9.03 6.89 -2.62
C SER A 599 8.18 5.67 -2.26
N SER A 600 8.80 4.71 -1.59
CA SER A 600 8.24 3.47 -1.05
C SER A 600 9.02 3.12 0.24
N ASP A 601 8.67 2.00 0.86
CA ASP A 601 9.48 1.33 1.89
C ASP A 601 10.35 0.18 1.32
N HIS A 602 10.03 -0.27 0.10
CA HIS A 602 10.81 -1.25 -0.68
C HIS A 602 11.75 -0.57 -1.69
N ASP A 603 13.00 -1.04 -1.79
CA ASP A 603 13.93 -0.64 -2.86
C ASP A 603 13.66 -1.39 -4.19
N PRO A 604 13.64 -0.72 -5.35
CA PRO A 604 13.43 -1.38 -6.63
C PRO A 604 14.63 -2.20 -7.12
N VAL A 605 14.32 -3.32 -7.78
CA VAL A 605 15.28 -4.24 -8.41
C VAL A 605 15.38 -3.94 -9.91
N LEU A 606 16.60 -3.90 -10.45
CA LEU A 606 16.86 -3.68 -11.87
C LEU A 606 17.87 -4.70 -12.41
N VAL A 607 17.64 -5.20 -13.62
CA VAL A 607 18.38 -6.27 -14.31
C VAL A 607 18.76 -5.81 -15.71
N GLY A 608 20.02 -6.02 -16.12
CA GLY A 608 20.53 -5.72 -17.45
C GLY A 608 20.56 -6.96 -18.32
N LEU A 609 20.03 -6.87 -19.53
CA LEU A 609 19.85 -7.99 -20.47
C LEU A 609 20.53 -7.71 -21.81
N THR A 610 21.12 -8.73 -22.42
CA THR A 610 21.52 -8.76 -23.83
C THR A 610 20.88 -9.97 -24.48
N LEU A 611 19.67 -9.81 -24.98
CA LEU A 611 18.89 -10.90 -25.57
C LEU A 611 19.51 -11.38 -26.88
N THR A 612 19.43 -12.69 -27.11
CA THR A 612 19.83 -13.36 -28.36
C THR A 612 18.90 -12.90 -29.50
N ALA A 613 19.43 -12.76 -30.72
CA ALA A 613 18.64 -12.29 -31.84
C ALA A 613 17.74 -13.41 -32.41
N ASP A 614 16.44 -13.14 -32.47
CA ASP A 614 15.41 -14.09 -32.92
C ASP A 614 14.87 -13.78 -34.33
N ALA A 615 14.09 -14.71 -34.87
CA ALA A 615 13.27 -14.45 -36.04
C ALA A 615 12.05 -13.56 -35.66
N PRO A 616 11.64 -12.59 -36.49
CA PRO A 616 10.47 -11.75 -36.21
C PRO A 616 9.20 -12.58 -35.96
N VAL A 617 8.63 -12.45 -34.76
CA VAL A 617 7.45 -13.23 -34.35
C VAL A 617 6.18 -12.67 -35.02
N ILE A 618 5.43 -13.54 -35.69
CA ILE A 618 4.19 -13.18 -36.40
C ILE A 618 3.03 -13.14 -35.40
N VAL A 619 2.73 -11.95 -34.87
CA VAL A 619 1.65 -11.74 -33.89
C VAL A 619 0.28 -11.68 -34.59
N PRO A 620 -0.76 -12.36 -34.05
CA PRO A 620 -2.17 -12.13 -34.43
C PRO A 620 -2.59 -10.67 -34.26
N ALA A 621 -3.50 -10.18 -35.09
CA ALA A 621 -4.14 -8.88 -34.87
C ALA A 621 -5.65 -8.98 -35.09
N LEU A 622 -6.42 -8.40 -34.17
CA LEU A 622 -7.88 -8.45 -34.14
C LEU A 622 -8.47 -7.05 -33.90
N ALA A 623 -9.25 -6.57 -34.86
CA ALA A 623 -10.11 -5.42 -34.68
C ALA A 623 -11.58 -5.85 -34.82
N ALA A 624 -12.47 -5.22 -34.04
CA ALA A 624 -13.92 -5.38 -34.11
C ALA A 624 -14.62 -4.15 -33.50
N THR A 625 -15.88 -3.94 -33.88
CA THR A 625 -16.82 -3.02 -33.24
C THR A 625 -17.84 -3.84 -32.45
N LEU A 626 -17.83 -3.69 -31.12
CA LEU A 626 -18.70 -4.43 -30.22
C LEU A 626 -19.98 -3.62 -29.93
N PRO A 627 -21.15 -4.28 -29.76
CA PRO A 627 -22.36 -3.61 -29.29
C PRO A 627 -22.21 -3.23 -27.82
N ALA A 628 -22.65 -2.01 -27.44
CA ALA A 628 -22.65 -1.56 -26.04
C ALA A 628 -23.96 -1.90 -25.31
N SER A 629 -25.06 -2.11 -26.05
CA SER A 629 -26.40 -2.31 -25.50
C SER A 629 -27.26 -3.21 -26.37
N ALA A 630 -28.28 -3.84 -25.78
CA ALA A 630 -29.26 -4.68 -26.46
C ALA A 630 -30.63 -4.61 -25.77
N VAL A 631 -31.62 -5.25 -26.39
CA VAL A 631 -32.93 -5.56 -25.78
C VAL A 631 -33.11 -7.08 -25.78
N VAL A 632 -33.67 -7.66 -24.71
CA VAL A 632 -33.97 -9.10 -24.64
C VAL A 632 -34.73 -9.58 -25.88
N GLY A 633 -34.30 -10.69 -26.47
CA GLY A 633 -34.92 -11.28 -27.66
C GLY A 633 -34.61 -10.56 -28.98
N THR A 634 -33.82 -9.47 -28.96
CA THR A 634 -33.32 -8.81 -30.18
C THR A 634 -31.90 -9.26 -30.52
N ALA A 635 -31.60 -9.40 -31.82
CA ALA A 635 -30.27 -9.76 -32.28
C ALA A 635 -29.32 -8.56 -32.25
N VAL A 636 -28.21 -8.68 -31.53
CA VAL A 636 -27.08 -7.75 -31.63
C VAL A 636 -26.10 -8.21 -32.71
N SER A 637 -25.15 -7.35 -33.07
CA SER A 637 -24.09 -7.69 -34.01
C SER A 637 -22.73 -7.14 -33.56
N VAL A 638 -21.71 -8.01 -33.58
CA VAL A 638 -20.31 -7.58 -33.62
C VAL A 638 -19.96 -7.38 -35.08
N THR A 639 -19.41 -6.23 -35.44
CA THR A 639 -19.23 -5.81 -36.84
C THR A 639 -17.81 -5.31 -37.11
N GLY A 640 -17.43 -5.25 -38.39
CA GLY A 640 -16.09 -4.78 -38.78
C GLY A 640 -14.97 -5.67 -38.25
N ILE A 641 -15.23 -6.98 -38.10
CA ILE A 641 -14.24 -7.94 -37.63
C ILE A 641 -13.14 -8.05 -38.68
N ALA A 642 -11.92 -7.69 -38.29
CA ALA A 642 -10.71 -7.81 -39.10
C ALA A 642 -9.70 -8.64 -38.30
N ALA A 643 -9.51 -9.89 -38.73
CA ALA A 643 -8.60 -10.85 -38.13
C ALA A 643 -7.46 -11.17 -39.10
N THR A 644 -6.21 -10.94 -38.68
CA THR A 644 -5.00 -11.28 -39.45
C THR A 644 -4.02 -12.08 -38.60
N ASN A 645 -3.16 -12.86 -39.26
CA ASN A 645 -2.11 -13.70 -38.66
C ASN A 645 -2.57 -14.80 -37.66
N GLY A 646 -3.86 -14.87 -37.31
CA GLY A 646 -4.45 -15.94 -36.51
C GLY A 646 -4.90 -17.15 -37.32
N THR A 647 -5.05 -18.28 -36.64
CA THR A 647 -5.46 -19.60 -37.16
C THR A 647 -6.84 -20.04 -36.69
N ALA A 648 -7.34 -19.50 -35.57
CA ALA A 648 -8.68 -19.77 -35.06
C ALA A 648 -9.27 -18.51 -34.38
N LEU A 649 -10.55 -18.25 -34.60
CA LEU A 649 -11.30 -17.17 -33.94
C LEU A 649 -12.36 -17.78 -33.02
N SER A 650 -12.54 -17.19 -31.85
CA SER A 650 -13.56 -17.53 -30.85
C SER A 650 -14.33 -16.28 -30.44
N VAL A 651 -15.60 -16.43 -30.09
CA VAL A 651 -16.40 -15.43 -29.38
C VAL A 651 -17.10 -16.08 -28.19
N ASP A 652 -16.94 -15.49 -27.02
CA ASP A 652 -17.76 -15.72 -25.83
C ASP A 652 -18.69 -14.51 -25.66
N TRP A 653 -19.99 -14.75 -25.63
CA TRP A 653 -21.00 -13.70 -25.51
C TRP A 653 -21.27 -13.28 -24.05
N GLY A 654 -20.66 -13.96 -23.07
CA GLY A 654 -20.76 -13.65 -21.65
C GLY A 654 -22.01 -14.20 -20.95
N ASP A 655 -22.93 -14.82 -21.68
CA ASP A 655 -24.13 -15.50 -21.14
C ASP A 655 -23.96 -17.03 -21.05
N GLY A 656 -22.75 -17.55 -21.33
CA GLY A 656 -22.43 -18.96 -21.45
C GLY A 656 -22.41 -19.48 -22.89
N THR A 657 -22.83 -18.68 -23.87
CA THR A 657 -22.73 -19.01 -25.30
C THR A 657 -21.32 -18.73 -25.82
N VAL A 658 -20.64 -19.76 -26.32
CA VAL A 658 -19.31 -19.66 -26.95
C VAL A 658 -19.35 -20.27 -28.35
N GLU A 659 -18.85 -19.54 -29.35
CA GLU A 659 -18.78 -19.97 -30.75
C GLU A 659 -17.33 -19.94 -31.28
N ALA A 660 -17.03 -20.83 -32.23
CA ALA A 660 -15.74 -20.88 -32.94
C ALA A 660 -15.93 -20.58 -34.44
N PRO A 661 -16.16 -19.30 -34.82
CA PRO A 661 -16.41 -18.91 -36.21
C PRO A 661 -15.15 -18.99 -37.09
N ALA A 662 -15.35 -19.04 -38.41
CA ALA A 662 -14.26 -19.06 -39.38
C ALA A 662 -13.44 -17.76 -39.37
N VAL A 663 -12.11 -17.87 -39.38
CA VAL A 663 -11.21 -16.73 -39.59
C VAL A 663 -11.51 -16.08 -40.94
N GLY A 664 -11.79 -14.77 -40.93
CA GLY A 664 -12.26 -14.03 -42.10
C GLY A 664 -13.76 -13.68 -42.08
N VAL A 665 -14.51 -14.12 -41.06
CA VAL A 665 -15.84 -13.54 -40.78
C VAL A 665 -15.71 -12.04 -40.46
N THR A 666 -16.66 -11.23 -40.95
CA THR A 666 -16.67 -9.76 -40.78
C THR A 666 -17.77 -9.26 -39.84
N THR A 667 -18.81 -10.07 -39.62
CA THR A 667 -19.94 -9.80 -38.72
C THR A 667 -20.38 -11.10 -38.03
N LEU A 668 -20.65 -11.04 -36.72
CA LEU A 668 -21.22 -12.11 -35.90
C LEU A 668 -22.49 -11.61 -35.20
N THR A 669 -23.46 -12.47 -34.92
CA THR A 669 -24.78 -12.07 -34.41
C THR A 669 -25.29 -13.01 -33.31
N HIS A 670 -25.78 -12.46 -32.21
CA HIS A 670 -26.32 -13.22 -31.06
C HIS A 670 -27.57 -12.56 -30.49
N THR A 671 -28.37 -13.30 -29.72
CA THR A 671 -29.63 -12.84 -29.12
C THR A 671 -29.68 -13.21 -27.64
N TYR A 672 -29.56 -12.21 -26.77
CA TYR A 672 -29.59 -12.43 -25.32
C TYR A 672 -31.01 -12.75 -24.83
N ALA A 673 -31.12 -13.83 -24.04
CA ALA A 673 -32.39 -14.36 -23.54
C ALA A 673 -32.90 -13.71 -22.24
N ALA A 674 -32.07 -12.94 -21.54
CA ALA A 674 -32.41 -12.27 -20.28
C ALA A 674 -31.76 -10.88 -20.20
N ALA A 675 -32.32 -10.02 -19.33
CA ALA A 675 -31.77 -8.69 -19.08
C ALA A 675 -30.58 -8.79 -18.12
N GLY A 676 -29.54 -7.99 -18.34
CA GLY A 676 -28.29 -8.08 -17.59
C GLY A 676 -27.14 -7.30 -18.22
N SER A 677 -25.94 -7.56 -17.71
CA SER A 677 -24.69 -6.97 -18.18
C SER A 677 -23.72 -8.11 -18.50
N TYR A 678 -23.46 -8.33 -19.79
CA TYR A 678 -22.71 -9.50 -20.26
C TYR A 678 -21.32 -9.10 -20.78
N ALA A 679 -20.29 -9.84 -20.36
CA ALA A 679 -18.91 -9.62 -20.78
C ALA A 679 -18.63 -10.34 -22.11
N LEU A 680 -18.69 -9.58 -23.21
CA LEU A 680 -18.43 -10.06 -24.56
C LEU A 680 -16.93 -10.07 -24.85
N LYS A 681 -16.40 -11.18 -25.35
CA LYS A 681 -14.96 -11.41 -25.56
C LYS A 681 -14.70 -12.14 -26.88
N LEU A 682 -14.03 -11.49 -27.83
CA LEU A 682 -13.52 -12.14 -29.04
C LEU A 682 -12.02 -12.41 -28.90
N VAL A 683 -11.58 -13.62 -29.25
CA VAL A 683 -10.17 -14.04 -29.17
C VAL A 683 -9.73 -14.66 -30.50
N LEU A 684 -8.67 -14.11 -31.09
CA LEU A 684 -7.99 -14.63 -32.26
C LEU A 684 -6.68 -15.30 -31.83
N SER A 685 -6.63 -16.63 -31.88
CA SER A 685 -5.44 -17.43 -31.59
C SER A 685 -4.54 -17.58 -32.81
N GLY A 686 -3.22 -17.66 -32.62
CA GLY A 686 -2.23 -17.90 -33.67
C GLY A 686 -1.17 -18.93 -33.29
N ALA A 687 0.03 -18.79 -33.85
CA ALA A 687 1.18 -19.63 -33.55
C ALA A 687 1.85 -19.24 -32.22
N GLY A 688 2.58 -20.17 -31.59
CA GLY A 688 3.38 -19.90 -30.39
C GLY A 688 2.58 -19.36 -29.21
N GLY A 689 1.37 -19.89 -28.99
CA GLY A 689 0.48 -19.49 -27.88
C GLY A 689 -0.09 -18.07 -27.98
N LEU A 690 0.28 -17.29 -29.00
CA LEU A 690 -0.12 -15.89 -29.12
C LEU A 690 -1.62 -15.76 -29.40
N THR A 691 -2.23 -14.77 -28.74
CA THR A 691 -3.61 -14.35 -28.99
C THR A 691 -3.68 -12.83 -29.16
N ALA A 692 -4.70 -12.37 -29.90
CA ALA A 692 -5.17 -11.00 -29.90
C ALA A 692 -6.64 -10.98 -29.48
N GLU A 693 -7.02 -10.07 -28.58
CA GLU A 693 -8.35 -10.01 -27.99
C GLU A 693 -9.08 -8.69 -28.30
N ARG A 694 -10.42 -8.76 -28.37
CA ARG A 694 -11.31 -7.60 -28.28
C ARG A 694 -12.48 -7.93 -27.38
N SER A 695 -12.52 -7.30 -26.20
CA SER A 695 -13.57 -7.47 -25.19
C SER A 695 -14.30 -6.16 -24.87
N GLY A 696 -15.47 -6.28 -24.23
CA GLY A 696 -16.36 -5.19 -23.84
C GLY A 696 -17.61 -5.71 -23.14
N THR A 697 -18.54 -4.81 -22.80
CA THR A 697 -19.76 -5.15 -22.04
C THR A 697 -21.01 -4.80 -22.85
N VAL A 698 -21.96 -5.73 -22.92
CA VAL A 698 -23.29 -5.50 -23.52
C VAL A 698 -24.32 -5.32 -22.40
N ALA A 699 -24.89 -4.12 -22.29
CA ALA A 699 -26.01 -3.83 -21.39
C ALA A 699 -27.34 -4.22 -22.05
N VAL A 700 -27.91 -5.35 -21.63
CA VAL A 700 -29.17 -5.89 -22.18
C VAL A 700 -30.34 -5.40 -21.31
N SER A 701 -31.15 -4.49 -21.83
CA SER A 701 -32.39 -4.09 -21.17
C SER A 701 -33.46 -5.16 -21.35
N ALA A 702 -34.42 -5.23 -20.41
CA ALA A 702 -35.62 -6.03 -20.61
C ALA A 702 -36.34 -5.60 -21.90
N ALA A 703 -37.05 -6.55 -22.54
CA ALA A 703 -37.98 -6.23 -23.60
C ALA A 703 -39.08 -5.28 -23.05
N PRO A 704 -39.43 -4.19 -23.75
CA PRO A 704 -40.59 -3.39 -23.40
C PRO A 704 -41.83 -4.28 -23.31
N SER A 705 -42.67 -4.06 -22.30
CA SER A 705 -43.88 -4.85 -22.11
C SER A 705 -44.94 -4.48 -23.16
N THR A 706 -44.88 -5.11 -24.33
CA THR A 706 -45.87 -4.98 -25.41
C THR A 706 -47.19 -5.61 -24.98
N GLY A 707 -48.04 -4.82 -24.33
CA GLY A 707 -49.42 -5.20 -24.04
C GLY A 707 -50.30 -4.76 -25.20
N ASP A 708 -50.48 -5.61 -26.22
CA ASP A 708 -51.21 -5.34 -27.47
C ASP A 708 -52.72 -4.98 -27.31
N THR A 709 -53.18 -4.69 -26.10
CA THR A 709 -54.54 -4.23 -25.78
C THR A 709 -54.58 -2.70 -25.83
N PRO A 710 -55.39 -2.09 -26.72
CA PRO A 710 -55.49 -0.64 -26.77
C PRO A 710 -55.98 -0.01 -25.46
N GLU A 711 -55.36 1.09 -25.05
CA GLU A 711 -55.60 1.80 -23.79
C GLU A 711 -55.29 3.30 -23.95
N LEU A 712 -55.90 4.17 -23.14
CA LEU A 712 -55.64 5.62 -23.20
C LEU A 712 -54.17 5.95 -22.91
N PHE A 713 -53.62 6.92 -23.66
CA PHE A 713 -52.22 7.34 -23.55
C PHE A 713 -52.03 8.84 -23.86
N PHE A 714 -50.91 9.42 -23.45
CA PHE A 714 -50.53 10.79 -23.79
C PHE A 714 -50.07 10.89 -25.24
N SER A 715 -50.86 11.53 -26.10
CA SER A 715 -50.57 11.70 -27.53
C SER A 715 -49.68 12.91 -27.83
N GLU A 716 -49.73 13.96 -27.00
CA GLU A 716 -48.92 15.17 -27.15
C GLU A 716 -48.58 15.77 -25.78
N TYR A 717 -47.31 16.16 -25.59
CA TYR A 717 -46.77 16.90 -24.45
C TYR A 717 -46.24 18.23 -24.96
N VAL A 718 -46.58 19.34 -24.30
CA VAL A 718 -46.14 20.67 -24.72
C VAL A 718 -45.63 21.47 -23.53
N GLU A 719 -44.31 21.64 -23.46
CA GLU A 719 -43.69 22.77 -22.76
C GLU A 719 -43.53 23.92 -23.76
N GLY A 720 -44.61 24.71 -23.90
CA GLY A 720 -44.61 25.97 -24.64
C GLY A 720 -44.13 27.14 -23.79
N SER A 721 -43.97 28.30 -24.43
CA SER A 721 -43.40 29.50 -23.81
C SER A 721 -44.17 29.94 -22.55
N SER A 722 -43.44 30.17 -21.47
CA SER A 722 -43.97 30.60 -20.16
C SER A 722 -45.05 29.64 -19.63
N ASN A 723 -46.33 29.98 -19.80
CA ASN A 723 -47.49 29.25 -19.29
C ASN A 723 -48.30 28.56 -20.40
N ASN A 724 -47.80 28.54 -21.62
CA ASN A 724 -48.48 27.95 -22.78
C ASN A 724 -48.26 26.43 -22.85
N LYS A 725 -48.51 25.74 -21.73
CA LYS A 725 -48.28 24.30 -21.57
C LYS A 725 -49.55 23.47 -21.79
N ALA A 726 -49.40 22.29 -22.38
CA ALA A 726 -50.51 21.40 -22.74
C ALA A 726 -50.15 19.90 -22.62
N LEU A 727 -51.15 19.08 -22.34
CA LEU A 727 -51.13 17.62 -22.48
C LEU A 727 -52.33 17.17 -23.29
N GLU A 728 -52.16 16.21 -24.17
CA GLU A 728 -53.25 15.55 -24.86
C GLU A 728 -53.31 14.07 -24.49
N ILE A 729 -54.51 13.56 -24.22
CA ILE A 729 -54.78 12.13 -24.01
C ILE A 729 -55.61 11.60 -25.18
N TYR A 730 -55.18 10.54 -25.83
CA TYR A 730 -55.90 9.88 -26.94
C TYR A 730 -56.63 8.62 -26.47
N ASN A 731 -57.78 8.33 -27.10
CA ASN A 731 -58.47 7.04 -26.99
C ASN A 731 -58.28 6.19 -28.26
N PRO A 732 -57.31 5.26 -28.28
CA PRO A 732 -57.11 4.29 -29.36
C PRO A 732 -58.06 3.08 -29.30
N THR A 733 -58.89 2.96 -28.25
CA THR A 733 -59.76 1.80 -28.07
C THR A 733 -60.92 1.81 -29.07
N ALA A 734 -61.48 0.64 -29.36
CA ALA A 734 -62.58 0.46 -30.32
C ALA A 734 -63.95 1.00 -29.85
N GLY A 735 -64.01 1.78 -28.75
CA GLY A 735 -65.26 2.28 -28.19
C GLY A 735 -65.09 3.54 -27.33
N THR A 736 -66.20 4.05 -26.83
CA THR A 736 -66.21 5.19 -25.91
C THR A 736 -65.78 4.76 -24.51
N VAL A 737 -64.81 5.45 -23.93
CA VAL A 737 -64.25 5.17 -22.60
C VAL A 737 -64.84 6.15 -21.58
N ASP A 738 -65.25 5.62 -20.42
CA ASP A 738 -65.59 6.43 -19.25
C ASP A 738 -64.31 6.92 -18.57
N LEU A 739 -64.18 8.24 -18.45
CA LEU A 739 -63.02 8.89 -17.86
C LEU A 739 -63.07 8.90 -16.31
N SER A 740 -64.20 8.54 -15.69
CA SER A 740 -64.37 8.59 -14.23
C SER A 740 -63.39 7.73 -13.43
N VAL A 741 -62.83 6.69 -14.06
CA VAL A 741 -61.82 5.80 -13.47
C VAL A 741 -60.38 6.25 -13.74
N TYR A 742 -60.16 7.35 -14.46
CA TYR A 742 -58.84 7.83 -14.84
C TYR A 742 -58.40 9.05 -14.01
N THR A 743 -57.10 9.20 -13.81
CA THR A 743 -56.50 10.34 -13.09
C THR A 743 -55.17 10.72 -13.72
N VAL A 744 -54.94 12.00 -13.96
CA VAL A 744 -53.63 12.55 -14.33
C VAL A 744 -52.94 13.06 -13.07
N ARG A 745 -51.64 12.81 -12.89
CA ARG A 745 -50.86 13.36 -11.76
C ARG A 745 -49.55 13.98 -12.22
N LEU A 746 -49.11 14.97 -11.45
CA LEU A 746 -47.82 15.66 -11.61
C LEU A 746 -46.90 15.34 -10.42
N TYR A 747 -45.67 14.94 -10.71
CA TYR A 747 -44.60 14.68 -9.77
C TYR A 747 -43.45 15.63 -10.09
N ALA A 748 -43.46 16.80 -9.47
CA ALA A 748 -42.52 17.86 -9.83
C ALA A 748 -41.14 17.64 -9.19
N ASN A 749 -40.07 17.88 -9.95
CA ASN A 749 -38.68 17.93 -9.48
C ASN A 749 -38.30 16.62 -8.74
N GLY A 750 -38.55 15.48 -9.40
CA GLY A 750 -38.16 14.15 -8.94
C GLY A 750 -38.87 13.57 -7.72
N VAL A 751 -39.94 14.18 -7.20
CA VAL A 751 -40.65 13.64 -6.02
C VAL A 751 -41.37 12.32 -6.28
N THR A 752 -41.56 11.51 -5.23
CA THR A 752 -42.30 10.24 -5.24
C THR A 752 -43.79 10.38 -4.94
N ALA A 753 -44.25 11.56 -4.49
CA ALA A 753 -45.64 11.84 -4.13
C ALA A 753 -46.23 12.94 -5.05
N PRO A 754 -47.47 12.80 -5.53
CA PRO A 754 -48.01 13.71 -6.53
C PRO A 754 -48.28 15.11 -5.96
N THR A 755 -47.70 16.12 -6.61
CA THR A 755 -47.84 17.56 -6.28
C THR A 755 -49.17 18.14 -6.76
N GLN A 756 -49.72 17.60 -7.85
CA GLN A 756 -51.07 17.86 -8.34
C GLN A 756 -51.72 16.54 -8.76
N SER A 757 -53.04 16.48 -8.73
CA SER A 757 -53.82 15.34 -9.24
C SER A 757 -55.16 15.82 -9.80
N LEU A 758 -55.52 15.32 -10.98
CA LEU A 758 -56.76 15.62 -11.69
C LEU A 758 -57.49 14.31 -11.99
N PRO A 759 -58.51 13.93 -11.20
CA PRO A 759 -59.49 12.93 -11.60
C PRO A 759 -60.20 13.42 -12.87
N LEU A 760 -60.28 12.56 -13.89
CA LEU A 760 -60.97 12.88 -15.13
C LEU A 760 -62.47 12.57 -15.00
N THR A 761 -63.29 13.18 -15.86
CA THR A 761 -64.76 13.03 -15.81
C THR A 761 -65.37 13.09 -17.22
N GLY A 762 -66.56 12.49 -17.38
CA GLY A 762 -67.22 12.39 -18.68
C GLY A 762 -66.71 11.19 -19.48
N THR A 763 -66.80 11.27 -20.80
CA THR A 763 -66.48 10.15 -21.70
C THR A 763 -65.68 10.61 -22.91
N LEU A 764 -64.70 9.82 -23.33
CA LEU A 764 -63.91 10.05 -24.55
C LEU A 764 -64.27 9.02 -25.62
N GLU A 765 -64.81 9.46 -26.76
CA GLU A 765 -65.17 8.55 -27.86
C GLU A 765 -63.92 7.93 -28.51
N SER A 766 -64.11 6.81 -29.22
CA SER A 766 -63.04 6.15 -29.99
C SER A 766 -62.43 7.11 -31.02
N GLY A 767 -61.10 7.15 -31.10
CA GLY A 767 -60.37 8.01 -32.04
C GLY A 767 -60.46 9.51 -31.72
N LYS A 768 -60.86 9.89 -30.50
CA LYS A 768 -60.85 11.29 -30.02
C LYS A 768 -59.75 11.53 -29.01
N THR A 769 -59.44 12.81 -28.82
CA THR A 769 -58.49 13.29 -27.82
C THR A 769 -59.15 14.19 -26.79
N LEU A 770 -58.58 14.20 -25.58
CA LEU A 770 -58.86 15.15 -24.52
C LEU A 770 -57.64 16.06 -24.36
N VAL A 771 -57.78 17.33 -24.72
CA VAL A 771 -56.73 18.34 -24.54
C VAL A 771 -56.88 18.99 -23.16
N LEU A 772 -55.81 18.93 -22.38
CA LEU A 772 -55.64 19.63 -21.11
C LEU A 772 -54.64 20.77 -21.33
N ILE A 773 -54.98 21.98 -20.91
CA ILE A 773 -54.11 23.16 -21.01
C ILE A 773 -53.91 23.80 -19.64
N HIS A 774 -52.78 24.48 -19.44
CA HIS A 774 -52.54 25.19 -18.19
C HIS A 774 -53.60 26.28 -17.96
N THR A 775 -53.95 26.51 -16.68
CA THR A 775 -54.83 27.62 -16.26
C THR A 775 -54.49 28.95 -16.95
N SER A 776 -53.20 29.26 -17.06
CA SER A 776 -52.66 30.51 -17.59
C SER A 776 -52.20 30.43 -19.05
N PHE A 777 -52.66 29.42 -19.80
CA PHE A 777 -52.46 29.31 -21.26
C PHE A 777 -53.14 30.50 -21.98
N THR A 778 -52.40 31.22 -22.84
CA THR A 778 -52.82 32.52 -23.39
C THR A 778 -52.53 32.70 -24.89
N THR A 779 -52.17 31.64 -25.61
CA THR A 779 -51.93 31.72 -27.07
C THR A 779 -53.20 32.07 -27.85
N SER A 780 -53.01 32.54 -29.09
CA SER A 780 -54.10 32.80 -30.04
C SER A 780 -54.66 31.55 -30.72
N VAL A 781 -54.27 30.35 -30.29
CA VAL A 781 -54.71 29.08 -30.90
C VAL A 781 -56.06 28.67 -30.30
N THR A 782 -57.08 28.57 -31.14
CA THR A 782 -58.40 28.05 -30.74
C THR A 782 -58.31 26.54 -30.57
N LEU A 783 -58.45 26.05 -29.33
CA LEU A 783 -58.50 24.63 -28.98
C LEU A 783 -59.91 24.27 -28.46
N PRO A 784 -60.86 23.86 -29.33
CA PRO A 784 -62.23 23.59 -28.92
C PRO A 784 -62.32 22.44 -27.90
N GLY A 785 -62.99 22.68 -26.76
CA GLY A 785 -63.18 21.67 -25.72
C GLY A 785 -61.98 21.46 -24.78
N ALA A 786 -60.86 22.15 -24.97
CA ALA A 786 -59.69 22.02 -24.10
C ALA A 786 -59.99 22.48 -22.66
N LEU A 787 -59.58 21.67 -21.67
CA LEU A 787 -59.83 21.94 -20.25
C LEU A 787 -58.67 22.71 -19.61
N LYS A 788 -58.96 23.87 -19.02
CA LYS A 788 -57.99 24.64 -18.22
C LYS A 788 -57.84 24.04 -16.83
N VAL A 789 -56.67 23.48 -16.53
CA VAL A 789 -56.41 22.68 -15.32
C VAL A 789 -55.06 23.00 -14.67
N ALA A 790 -54.93 22.70 -13.38
CA ALA A 790 -53.72 22.97 -12.58
C ALA A 790 -52.64 21.88 -12.68
N VAL A 791 -52.98 20.66 -13.11
CA VAL A 791 -52.01 19.55 -13.27
C VAL A 791 -51.06 19.76 -14.46
N VAL A 792 -51.45 20.59 -15.43
CA VAL A 792 -50.63 21.02 -16.57
C VAL A 792 -49.74 22.19 -16.11
N ASN A 793 -48.92 21.96 -15.10
CA ASN A 793 -47.94 22.89 -14.54
C ASN A 793 -46.60 22.16 -14.30
N PHE A 794 -46.20 21.34 -15.27
CA PHE A 794 -44.89 20.71 -15.33
C PHE A 794 -43.85 21.65 -15.95
N ASN A 795 -42.56 21.37 -15.73
CA ASN A 795 -41.47 21.72 -16.65
C ASN A 795 -40.67 20.47 -17.07
N GLY A 796 -39.66 20.64 -17.92
CA GLY A 796 -39.00 19.53 -18.64
C GLY A 796 -38.36 18.40 -17.82
N ASP A 797 -38.18 18.56 -16.51
CA ASP A 797 -37.66 17.55 -15.56
C ASP A 797 -38.75 16.85 -14.72
N ASP A 798 -39.99 17.35 -14.75
CA ASP A 798 -41.12 16.80 -13.99
C ASP A 798 -41.69 15.53 -14.64
N ALA A 799 -42.16 14.59 -13.82
CA ALA A 799 -42.86 13.39 -14.30
C ALA A 799 -44.39 13.55 -14.24
N VAL A 800 -45.10 13.04 -15.25
CA VAL A 800 -46.56 13.07 -15.34
C VAL A 800 -47.11 11.67 -15.63
N THR A 801 -48.00 11.17 -14.77
CA THR A 801 -48.67 9.87 -14.96
C THR A 801 -50.10 10.02 -15.46
N LEU A 802 -50.54 9.04 -16.26
CA LEU A 802 -51.94 8.69 -16.45
C LEU A 802 -52.21 7.38 -15.71
N GLU A 803 -53.15 7.41 -14.79
CA GLU A 803 -53.59 6.26 -14.00
C GLU A 803 -55.01 5.84 -14.36
N LYS A 804 -55.27 4.53 -14.32
CA LYS A 804 -56.59 3.91 -14.44
C LYS A 804 -56.85 3.06 -13.19
N SER A 805 -57.87 3.41 -12.42
CA SER A 805 -58.20 2.78 -11.12
C SER A 805 -57.03 2.73 -10.11
N GLY A 806 -56.06 3.65 -10.22
CA GLY A 806 -54.85 3.70 -9.39
C GLY A 806 -53.64 2.91 -9.94
N THR A 807 -53.77 2.25 -11.10
CA THR A 807 -52.64 1.66 -11.83
C THR A 807 -52.13 2.63 -12.87
N VAL A 808 -50.83 2.93 -12.89
CA VAL A 808 -50.22 3.75 -13.96
C VAL A 808 -50.27 2.98 -15.28
N ILE A 809 -50.79 3.62 -16.33
CA ILE A 809 -50.92 3.07 -17.69
C ILE A 809 -50.12 3.86 -18.74
N ASP A 810 -49.76 5.11 -18.43
CA ASP A 810 -48.79 5.90 -19.18
C ASP A 810 -48.01 6.82 -18.23
N SER A 811 -46.74 7.08 -18.52
CA SER A 811 -45.90 7.98 -17.72
C SER A 811 -44.89 8.71 -18.59
N PHE A 812 -45.07 10.03 -18.70
CA PHE A 812 -44.04 10.91 -19.24
C PHE A 812 -43.07 11.25 -18.10
N GLY A 813 -41.88 10.63 -18.10
CA GLY A 813 -40.88 10.78 -17.02
C GLY A 813 -40.90 9.64 -16.01
N GLN A 814 -39.87 9.61 -15.15
CA GLN A 814 -39.68 8.61 -14.10
C GLN A 814 -40.05 9.20 -12.74
N VAL A 815 -41.15 8.72 -12.13
CA VAL A 815 -41.56 9.14 -10.78
C VAL A 815 -40.48 8.77 -9.76
N GLY A 816 -40.12 9.71 -8.89
CA GLY A 816 -39.07 9.52 -7.88
C GLY A 816 -37.63 9.73 -8.36
N PHE A 817 -37.42 10.28 -9.57
CA PHE A 817 -36.11 10.58 -10.12
C PHE A 817 -36.09 11.96 -10.79
N ASP A 818 -34.98 12.68 -10.61
CA ASP A 818 -34.74 14.01 -11.19
C ASP A 818 -33.66 13.89 -12.28
N PRO A 819 -33.96 14.20 -13.56
CA PRO A 819 -32.97 14.24 -14.64
C PRO A 819 -32.12 15.53 -14.64
N GLY A 820 -32.33 16.43 -13.68
CA GLY A 820 -31.48 17.58 -13.35
C GLY A 820 -31.65 18.84 -14.21
N THR A 821 -32.32 18.74 -15.36
CA THR A 821 -32.71 19.89 -16.21
C THR A 821 -33.82 19.52 -17.19
N ALA A 822 -33.76 18.30 -17.77
CA ALA A 822 -34.79 17.81 -18.67
C ALA A 822 -34.73 16.29 -18.85
N TRP A 823 -35.88 15.64 -19.05
CA TRP A 823 -35.93 14.36 -19.75
C TRP A 823 -35.32 14.53 -21.15
N THR A 824 -34.44 13.61 -21.54
CA THR A 824 -33.76 13.62 -22.83
C THR A 824 -33.80 12.24 -23.48
N GLY A 825 -33.51 12.16 -24.77
CA GLY A 825 -33.42 10.89 -25.49
C GLY A 825 -33.10 11.08 -26.96
N GLY A 826 -32.06 10.41 -27.46
CA GLY A 826 -31.52 10.66 -28.80
C GLY A 826 -31.13 12.14 -28.99
N THR A 827 -31.86 12.86 -29.83
CA THR A 827 -31.74 14.32 -30.02
C THR A 827 -32.91 15.12 -29.43
N LEU A 828 -33.79 14.48 -28.66
CA LEU A 828 -34.95 15.07 -28.02
C LEU A 828 -34.65 15.53 -26.60
N SER A 829 -35.40 16.55 -26.18
CA SER A 829 -35.49 17.03 -24.80
C SER A 829 -36.96 17.40 -24.54
N ALA A 830 -37.40 17.35 -23.29
CA ALA A 830 -38.70 17.89 -22.88
C ALA A 830 -38.68 19.42 -22.70
N LEU A 831 -37.53 19.99 -22.30
CA LEU A 831 -37.38 21.42 -22.01
C LEU A 831 -37.59 22.29 -23.26
N ASP A 832 -38.53 23.24 -23.16
CA ASP A 832 -38.91 24.17 -24.24
C ASP A 832 -39.32 23.46 -25.55
N ARG A 833 -40.12 22.39 -25.44
CA ARG A 833 -40.53 21.55 -26.59
C ARG A 833 -41.99 21.12 -26.60
N THR A 834 -42.51 21.03 -27.83
CA THR A 834 -43.63 20.16 -28.18
C THR A 834 -43.08 18.78 -28.56
N LEU A 835 -43.66 17.73 -27.98
CA LEU A 835 -43.35 16.32 -28.25
C LEU A 835 -44.66 15.58 -28.59
N ARG A 836 -44.69 14.81 -29.68
CA ARG A 836 -45.86 13.97 -30.07
C ARG A 836 -45.51 12.48 -30.01
N ARG A 837 -46.45 11.66 -29.54
CA ARG A 837 -46.35 10.20 -29.55
C ARG A 837 -46.25 9.73 -31.00
N LYS A 838 -45.42 8.71 -31.28
CA LYS A 838 -45.27 8.16 -32.64
C LYS A 838 -46.58 7.49 -33.10
N PRO A 839 -46.94 7.61 -34.39
CA PRO A 839 -48.11 6.92 -34.93
C PRO A 839 -47.92 5.40 -34.88
N GLY A 840 -49.02 4.67 -34.68
CA GLY A 840 -49.03 3.21 -34.58
C GLY A 840 -48.89 2.67 -33.14
N LEU A 841 -48.66 3.53 -32.14
CA LEU A 841 -48.80 3.16 -30.74
C LEU A 841 -50.29 3.11 -30.34
N VAL A 842 -50.69 2.07 -29.60
CA VAL A 842 -52.08 1.83 -29.18
C VAL A 842 -52.27 1.86 -27.65
N HIS A 843 -51.21 2.03 -26.89
CA HIS A 843 -51.22 2.09 -25.42
C HIS A 843 -50.10 3.01 -24.91
N GLY A 844 -50.16 3.36 -23.62
CA GLY A 844 -49.11 4.13 -22.94
C GLY A 844 -47.92 3.27 -22.52
N SER A 845 -46.87 3.90 -22.02
CA SER A 845 -45.67 3.22 -21.53
C SER A 845 -45.31 3.71 -20.13
N VAL A 846 -44.83 2.80 -19.30
CA VAL A 846 -44.34 3.12 -17.96
C VAL A 846 -42.83 2.88 -17.97
N PRO A 847 -41.99 3.92 -17.90
CA PRO A 847 -40.54 3.76 -17.85
C PRO A 847 -40.13 2.90 -16.65
N ALA A 848 -39.07 2.10 -16.82
CA ALA A 848 -38.45 1.41 -15.70
C ALA A 848 -37.97 2.44 -14.66
N ALA A 849 -38.04 2.10 -13.37
CA ALA A 849 -37.57 2.99 -12.31
C ALA A 849 -36.07 3.27 -12.41
N ALA A 850 -35.66 4.48 -12.03
CA ALA A 850 -34.25 4.87 -11.97
C ALA A 850 -33.47 3.92 -11.02
N PRO A 851 -32.18 3.63 -11.31
CA PRO A 851 -31.29 4.29 -12.28
C PRO A 851 -31.34 3.70 -13.70
N ALA A 852 -32.37 2.93 -14.08
CA ALA A 852 -32.53 2.54 -15.48
C ALA A 852 -32.71 3.78 -16.37
N ALA A 853 -32.01 3.84 -17.50
CA ALA A 853 -32.13 4.96 -18.44
C ALA A 853 -33.48 4.92 -19.18
N TRP A 854 -34.12 6.08 -19.35
CA TRP A 854 -35.28 6.26 -20.21
C TRP A 854 -34.91 7.13 -21.41
N ASP A 855 -35.27 6.69 -22.61
CA ASP A 855 -34.99 7.39 -23.87
C ASP A 855 -36.29 7.89 -24.52
N LEU A 856 -36.52 9.20 -24.48
CA LEU A 856 -37.64 9.87 -25.17
C LEU A 856 -37.75 9.47 -26.66
N SER A 857 -36.62 9.27 -27.35
CA SER A 857 -36.61 9.03 -28.80
C SER A 857 -37.13 7.65 -29.21
N SER A 858 -37.35 6.74 -28.24
CA SER A 858 -38.02 5.46 -28.46
C SER A 858 -39.44 5.63 -29.01
N GLU A 859 -40.24 6.52 -28.42
CA GLU A 859 -41.70 6.59 -28.64
C GLU A 859 -42.22 8.00 -28.99
N TRP A 860 -41.38 9.04 -28.92
CA TRP A 860 -41.77 10.43 -29.19
C TRP A 860 -41.10 11.02 -30.44
N LEU A 861 -41.69 12.10 -30.96
CA LEU A 861 -41.23 12.92 -32.07
C LEU A 861 -41.13 14.38 -31.59
N GLY A 862 -40.01 15.04 -31.85
CA GLY A 862 -39.74 16.41 -31.39
C GLY A 862 -40.08 17.50 -32.41
N PHE A 863 -40.69 18.57 -31.91
CA PHE A 863 -41.05 19.77 -32.66
C PHE A 863 -40.42 21.02 -31.99
N PRO A 864 -40.50 22.21 -32.61
CA PRO A 864 -40.13 23.47 -31.93
C PRO A 864 -41.02 23.77 -30.71
N ILE A 865 -40.58 24.68 -29.84
CA ILE A 865 -41.43 25.32 -28.83
C ILE A 865 -42.67 25.94 -29.50
N ASP A 866 -43.79 26.02 -28.77
CA ASP A 866 -45.05 26.64 -29.23
C ASP A 866 -45.67 26.01 -30.50
N THR A 867 -45.36 24.75 -30.79
CA THR A 867 -45.96 24.00 -31.90
C THR A 867 -47.27 23.34 -31.46
N PHE A 868 -48.39 24.04 -31.59
CA PHE A 868 -49.72 23.58 -31.10
C PHE A 868 -50.61 22.90 -32.16
N ASP A 869 -50.10 22.65 -33.37
CA ASP A 869 -50.90 22.28 -34.56
C ASP A 869 -51.43 20.83 -34.60
N GLY A 870 -51.03 19.97 -33.65
CA GLY A 870 -51.57 18.61 -33.47
C GLY A 870 -52.74 18.55 -32.47
N LEU A 871 -52.77 19.45 -31.48
CA LEU A 871 -53.71 19.41 -30.37
C LEU A 871 -55.18 19.44 -30.83
N GLY A 872 -55.94 18.43 -30.41
CA GLY A 872 -57.29 18.12 -30.88
C GLY A 872 -57.35 16.95 -31.88
N SER A 873 -56.21 16.33 -32.21
CA SER A 873 -56.15 15.21 -33.16
C SER A 873 -54.90 14.33 -33.00
N HIS A 874 -55.12 13.02 -32.86
CA HIS A 874 -54.06 12.02 -32.98
C HIS A 874 -54.44 10.95 -34.01
N VAL A 875 -53.45 10.44 -34.75
CA VAL A 875 -53.65 9.50 -35.87
C VAL A 875 -53.07 8.13 -35.50
N ALA A 876 -53.93 7.25 -35.01
CA ALA A 876 -53.74 5.82 -35.23
C ALA A 876 -53.87 5.49 -36.73
N GLN A 877 -53.15 4.47 -37.19
CA GLN A 877 -53.35 3.84 -38.50
C GLN A 877 -54.23 2.59 -38.35
#